data_AF-A0A1F9AQJ2-F1
#
_entry.id   AF-A0A1F9AQJ2-F1
#
_cell.length_a   1.000
_cell.length_b   1.000
_cell.length_c   1.000
_cell.angle_alpha   90.00
_cell.angle_beta   90.00
_cell.angle_gamma   90.00
#
_symmetry.space_group_name_H-M   'P 1'
#
loop_
_entity.id
_entity.type
_entity.pdbx_description
1 polymer ?
#
loop_
_entity_poly.entity_id
_entity_poly.type
_entity_poly.pdbx_seq_one_letter_code
_entity_poly.pdbx_strand_id
1 'polypeptide(L)'
;MSGRRKILAGIALAGFLVAFPADPGLAKRVWREGRKVRKAEARRMDLQAAEAAVAAKDYDAALGLYQTFLQDFPESDRVALAHEKMGEVYFLQENFPAALGEFQFVVHNFPTRPEAVEAGWGLALTAYKLEDFSQAAAAGKSLFPRMRAGERKDKVAMLVAECEMRLNYFVEAVSWYSQVAREGDDPALMENARSQALKLIESRLSMAELQNLLQTETDRFPAEPALKQLALKAYENGDLELSQSALDRLLRQFPDSDFVDQARELLEKLSRRKKVDPGRIGVILPLSGPRALVGQKALRGIALAAGIFGGAQNPYPLELCVRDSAEDPAQAARAVEELVMDEHVLAILGPLVRSASEAAAAKAQELEVPIILLSPLENFSYPEGAVFLDCLTKAAQVSALLDWAMGEKKLSRLAVLYPGDSYGFEYSELFAAEVIRRQGTVVNKVDYPPGQTDFTPDILRLLGLTAEELRKYRASKSGPPLEFEALFIPDAGNVIAMLAPQLRFHKVTGIQLLGINSWHSEELLRQTKPEDLAGAVFADTFAPELNRPPFVEFDYRFRKTYGEPATLIETQAFEAMAVSLHLIRDLHVENRTQFTQALHQVRDYPQVLGPITVQPSGEWKKPLVLFTFKDGRLEVVKEKEP
;
A
#
# COMPACT_ATOMS: atom_id res chain seq x y z
N MET A 1 0.78 -39.91 -72.24
CA MET A 1 1.24 -39.35 -73.53
C MET A 1 1.08 -37.84 -73.50
N SER A 2 1.96 -37.08 -74.16
CA SER A 2 1.83 -35.67 -74.62
C SER A 2 1.06 -34.63 -73.76
N GLY A 3 1.60 -33.45 -73.42
CA GLY A 3 2.88 -32.85 -73.82
C GLY A 3 2.96 -31.38 -73.37
N ARG A 4 4.16 -30.93 -72.96
CA ARG A 4 4.44 -29.52 -72.62
C ARG A 4 4.45 -28.64 -73.88
N ARG A 5 4.10 -27.35 -73.75
CA ARG A 5 4.89 -26.24 -74.34
C ARG A 5 4.53 -24.85 -73.79
N LYS A 6 5.55 -24.13 -73.30
CA LYS A 6 5.63 -22.65 -73.28
C LYS A 6 6.19 -22.15 -74.62
N ILE A 7 5.81 -20.93 -75.05
CA ILE A 7 6.50 -20.00 -75.98
C ILE A 7 5.97 -18.59 -75.64
N LEU A 8 6.73 -17.51 -75.38
CA LEU A 8 8.16 -17.30 -75.10
C LEU A 8 9.18 -17.29 -76.27
N ALA A 9 9.03 -16.35 -77.21
CA ALA A 9 10.04 -15.72 -78.07
C ALA A 9 9.33 -14.67 -78.97
N GLY A 10 9.94 -13.65 -79.57
CA GLY A 10 11.33 -13.14 -79.63
C GLY A 10 11.28 -11.66 -80.08
N ILE A 11 12.36 -10.92 -80.31
CA ILE A 11 13.54 -11.17 -81.17
C ILE A 11 14.66 -10.24 -80.61
N ALA A 12 15.86 -10.69 -80.23
CA ALA A 12 16.97 -11.29 -81.00
C ALA A 12 17.65 -10.24 -81.94
N LEU A 13 18.95 -10.25 -82.24
CA LEU A 13 19.98 -11.29 -82.51
C LEU A 13 21.35 -10.82 -81.96
N ALA A 14 22.49 -11.54 -81.95
CA ALA A 14 22.90 -12.96 -82.10
C ALA A 14 24.42 -13.03 -81.74
N GLY A 15 25.07 -14.17 -81.48
CA GLY A 15 24.59 -15.56 -81.51
C GLY A 15 25.61 -16.59 -81.01
N PHE A 16 25.31 -17.87 -81.29
CA PHE A 16 26.11 -19.10 -81.08
C PHE A 16 27.54 -19.01 -81.69
N LEU A 17 28.57 -19.78 -81.33
CA LEU A 17 28.76 -21.20 -80.90
C LEU A 17 30.08 -21.22 -80.06
N VAL A 18 30.41 -22.11 -79.11
CA VAL A 18 30.59 -23.58 -79.12
C VAL A 18 30.65 -24.05 -77.64
N ALA A 19 30.21 -25.28 -77.33
CA ALA A 19 30.45 -25.90 -76.02
C ALA A 19 31.80 -26.66 -75.97
N PHE A 20 32.57 -26.47 -74.90
CA PHE A 20 33.65 -27.38 -74.47
C PHE A 20 33.50 -27.66 -72.96
N PRO A 21 33.86 -28.87 -72.48
CA PRO A 21 33.84 -29.19 -71.06
C PRO A 21 34.97 -28.46 -70.30
N ALA A 22 34.90 -28.50 -68.97
CA ALA A 22 35.87 -27.85 -68.10
C ALA A 22 37.32 -28.29 -68.37
N ASP A 23 38.21 -27.31 -68.55
CA ASP A 23 39.66 -27.48 -68.49
C ASP A 23 40.27 -26.44 -67.51
N PRO A 24 40.74 -26.87 -66.33
CA PRO A 24 41.40 -26.00 -65.36
C PRO A 24 42.73 -25.38 -65.84
N GLY A 25 43.23 -25.73 -67.03
CA GLY A 25 44.51 -25.26 -67.57
C GLY A 25 44.48 -23.86 -68.23
N LEU A 26 43.32 -23.36 -68.65
CA LEU A 26 43.27 -22.18 -69.55
C LEU A 26 43.44 -20.81 -68.85
N ALA A 27 43.52 -20.79 -67.52
CA ALA A 27 43.83 -19.58 -66.74
C ALA A 27 45.31 -19.11 -66.83
N LYS A 28 46.21 -19.90 -67.44
CA LYS A 28 47.66 -19.59 -67.49
C LYS A 28 48.21 -19.13 -68.84
N ARG A 29 47.36 -18.88 -69.85
CA ARG A 29 47.81 -18.36 -71.17
C ARG A 29 46.97 -17.20 -71.74
N VAL A 30 46.68 -16.19 -70.91
CA VAL A 30 46.47 -14.81 -71.38
C VAL A 30 47.30 -13.83 -70.54
N TRP A 31 48.60 -14.12 -70.37
CA TRP A 31 49.59 -13.28 -69.68
C TRP A 31 50.67 -12.71 -70.61
N ARG A 32 50.51 -12.87 -71.93
CA ARG A 32 51.33 -12.21 -72.95
C ARG A 32 50.46 -11.71 -74.09
N GLU A 33 50.67 -10.43 -74.40
CA GLU A 33 50.16 -9.67 -75.56
C GLU A 33 48.65 -9.40 -75.60
N GLY A 34 48.25 -8.13 -75.42
CA GLY A 34 46.88 -7.71 -75.78
C GLY A 34 46.20 -6.57 -75.02
N ARG A 35 46.85 -5.40 -74.84
CA ARG A 35 46.20 -4.08 -74.58
C ARG A 35 45.29 -3.95 -73.34
N LYS A 36 45.71 -3.09 -72.40
CA LYS A 36 44.85 -2.16 -71.61
C LYS A 36 43.36 -2.53 -71.45
N VAL A 37 43.03 -3.57 -70.68
CA VAL A 37 41.81 -3.49 -69.87
C VAL A 37 42.08 -2.39 -68.85
N ARG A 38 41.23 -1.35 -68.81
CA ARG A 38 41.50 -0.22 -67.91
C ARG A 38 41.32 -0.70 -66.48
N LYS A 39 42.14 -0.23 -65.53
CA LYS A 39 41.96 -0.56 -64.09
C LYS A 39 40.52 -0.34 -63.59
N ALA A 40 39.74 0.53 -64.24
CA ALA A 40 38.33 0.77 -63.94
C ALA A 40 37.35 -0.32 -64.41
N GLU A 41 37.68 -1.12 -65.43
CA GLU A 41 36.81 -2.20 -65.94
C GLU A 41 36.99 -3.47 -65.11
N ALA A 42 38.22 -3.84 -64.75
CA ALA A 42 38.50 -4.93 -63.81
C ALA A 42 37.81 -4.72 -62.45
N ARG A 43 37.97 -3.52 -61.85
CA ARG A 43 37.28 -3.09 -60.61
C ARG A 43 35.75 -3.20 -60.65
N ARG A 44 35.15 -3.32 -61.83
CA ARG A 44 33.70 -3.41 -62.03
C ARG A 44 33.21 -4.85 -62.21
N MET A 45 34.08 -5.78 -62.57
CA MET A 45 33.74 -7.17 -62.90
C MET A 45 33.83 -8.12 -61.70
N ASP A 46 34.74 -7.89 -60.74
CA ASP A 46 35.00 -8.86 -59.67
C ASP A 46 33.94 -8.89 -58.57
N LEU A 47 33.43 -7.73 -58.13
CA LEU A 47 32.35 -7.69 -57.13
C LEU A 47 31.02 -8.27 -57.67
N GLN A 48 30.79 -8.23 -58.99
CA GLN A 48 29.60 -8.85 -59.59
C GLN A 48 29.62 -10.38 -59.48
N ALA A 49 30.81 -11.00 -59.50
CA ALA A 49 30.94 -12.44 -59.26
C ALA A 49 30.65 -12.79 -57.80
N ALA A 50 31.09 -11.95 -56.85
CA ALA A 50 30.78 -12.10 -55.44
C ALA A 50 29.28 -11.91 -55.17
N GLU A 51 28.66 -10.84 -55.70
CA GLU A 51 27.21 -10.59 -55.64
C GLU A 51 26.39 -11.75 -56.25
N ALA A 52 26.85 -12.33 -57.37
CA ALA A 52 26.21 -13.50 -57.98
C ALA A 52 26.32 -14.76 -57.11
N ALA A 53 27.45 -14.95 -56.42
CA ALA A 53 27.63 -16.04 -55.44
C ALA A 53 26.72 -15.84 -54.22
N VAL A 54 26.57 -14.61 -53.70
CA VAL A 54 25.57 -14.29 -52.64
C VAL A 54 24.15 -14.59 -53.11
N ALA A 55 23.79 -14.21 -54.34
CA ALA A 55 22.48 -14.50 -54.92
C ALA A 55 22.23 -16.02 -55.13
N ALA A 56 23.30 -16.79 -55.38
CA ALA A 56 23.27 -18.26 -55.42
C ALA A 56 23.28 -18.92 -54.02
N LYS A 57 23.45 -18.14 -52.95
CA LYS A 57 23.69 -18.58 -51.56
C LYS A 57 25.00 -19.36 -51.36
N ASP A 58 25.95 -19.19 -52.26
CA ASP A 58 27.32 -19.70 -52.13
C ASP A 58 28.16 -18.67 -51.38
N TYR A 59 27.92 -18.61 -50.07
CA TYR A 59 28.49 -17.59 -49.19
C TYR A 59 30.01 -17.71 -49.04
N ASP A 60 30.56 -18.93 -49.04
CA ASP A 60 31.99 -19.17 -48.92
C ASP A 60 32.73 -18.74 -50.19
N ALA A 61 32.17 -19.00 -51.38
CA ALA A 61 32.69 -18.46 -52.63
C ALA A 61 32.60 -16.92 -52.67
N ALA A 62 31.50 -16.33 -52.20
CA ALA A 62 31.33 -14.88 -52.13
C ALA A 62 32.40 -14.23 -51.23
N LEU A 63 32.61 -14.76 -50.01
CA LEU A 63 33.63 -14.27 -49.08
C LEU A 63 35.04 -14.41 -49.66
N GLY A 64 35.37 -15.54 -50.29
CA GLY A 64 36.65 -15.73 -50.96
C GLY A 64 36.90 -14.69 -52.05
N LEU A 65 35.88 -14.37 -52.86
CA LEU A 65 35.96 -13.34 -53.91
C LEU A 65 36.13 -11.92 -53.33
N TYR A 66 35.41 -11.56 -52.26
CA TYR A 66 35.60 -10.28 -51.57
C TYR A 66 37.00 -10.17 -50.94
N GLN A 67 37.49 -11.24 -50.30
CA GLN A 67 38.85 -11.28 -49.72
C GLN A 67 39.95 -11.14 -50.79
N THR A 68 39.82 -11.82 -51.94
CA THR A 68 40.74 -11.64 -53.08
C THR A 68 40.70 -10.21 -53.60
N PHE A 69 39.51 -9.61 -53.75
CA PHE A 69 39.38 -8.20 -54.15
C PHE A 69 40.09 -7.24 -53.19
N LEU A 70 39.98 -7.45 -51.87
CA LEU A 70 40.66 -6.64 -50.86
C LEU A 70 42.19 -6.81 -50.89
N GLN A 71 42.69 -8.00 -51.21
CA GLN A 71 44.13 -8.28 -51.36
C GLN A 71 44.72 -7.64 -52.63
N ASP A 72 44.01 -7.74 -53.76
CA ASP A 72 44.49 -7.23 -55.05
C ASP A 72 44.28 -5.71 -55.21
N PHE A 73 43.30 -5.13 -54.52
CA PHE A 73 42.91 -3.71 -54.65
C PHE A 73 42.71 -2.97 -53.30
N PRO A 74 43.69 -2.99 -52.37
CA PRO A 74 43.56 -2.41 -51.02
C PRO A 74 43.37 -0.88 -51.00
N GLU A 75 43.68 -0.17 -52.08
CA GLU A 75 43.46 1.28 -52.24
C GLU A 75 42.19 1.61 -53.05
N SER A 76 41.29 0.65 -53.32
CA SER A 76 40.10 0.94 -54.11
C SER A 76 39.10 1.81 -53.34
N ASP A 77 38.47 2.70 -54.07
CA ASP A 77 37.26 3.44 -53.70
C ASP A 77 36.08 2.56 -53.23
N ARG A 78 36.13 1.25 -53.51
CA ARG A 78 35.15 0.20 -53.21
C ARG A 78 35.51 -0.70 -52.02
N VAL A 79 36.61 -0.44 -51.30
CA VAL A 79 36.99 -1.21 -50.10
C VAL A 79 35.86 -1.20 -49.06
N ALA A 80 35.25 -0.04 -48.82
CA ALA A 80 34.09 0.10 -47.93
C ALA A 80 32.90 -0.81 -48.33
N LEU A 81 32.61 -0.90 -49.64
CA LEU A 81 31.56 -1.77 -50.18
C LEU A 81 31.89 -3.26 -50.03
N ALA A 82 33.15 -3.66 -50.25
CA ALA A 82 33.56 -5.06 -50.09
C ALA A 82 33.44 -5.52 -48.63
N HIS A 83 33.87 -4.70 -47.66
CA HIS A 83 33.69 -5.00 -46.24
C HIS A 83 32.21 -4.98 -45.81
N GLU A 84 31.41 -4.03 -46.30
CA GLU A 84 29.96 -3.98 -46.03
C GLU A 84 29.25 -5.25 -46.53
N LYS A 85 29.58 -5.72 -47.75
CA LYS A 85 29.05 -6.99 -48.28
C LYS A 85 29.60 -8.24 -47.61
N MET A 86 30.85 -8.25 -47.16
CA MET A 86 31.35 -9.34 -46.30
C MET A 86 30.57 -9.41 -44.97
N GLY A 87 30.27 -8.25 -44.37
CA GLY A 87 29.43 -8.16 -43.18
C GLY A 87 28.02 -8.72 -43.41
N GLU A 88 27.37 -8.36 -44.52
CA GLU A 88 26.07 -8.93 -44.91
C GLU A 88 26.13 -10.46 -45.06
N VAL A 89 27.17 -10.99 -45.72
CA VAL A 89 27.32 -12.44 -45.93
C VAL A 89 27.56 -13.17 -44.60
N TYR A 90 28.43 -12.67 -43.73
CA TYR A 90 28.62 -13.26 -42.40
C TYR A 90 27.35 -13.20 -41.55
N PHE A 91 26.55 -12.13 -41.67
CA PHE A 91 25.25 -12.02 -40.99
C PHE A 91 24.24 -13.07 -41.52
N LEU A 92 24.21 -13.31 -42.84
CA LEU A 92 23.40 -14.35 -43.47
C LEU A 92 23.86 -15.78 -43.13
N GLN A 93 25.13 -15.97 -42.74
CA GLN A 93 25.67 -17.22 -42.19
C GLN A 93 25.46 -17.36 -40.66
N GLU A 94 24.79 -16.40 -40.01
CA GLU A 94 24.66 -16.30 -38.54
C GLU A 94 26.02 -16.19 -37.79
N ASN A 95 27.10 -15.89 -38.52
CA ASN A 95 28.43 -15.63 -37.95
C ASN A 95 28.52 -14.17 -37.49
N PHE A 96 27.72 -13.84 -36.48
CA PHE A 96 27.61 -12.49 -35.95
C PHE A 96 28.94 -11.88 -35.48
N PRO A 97 29.90 -12.60 -34.84
CA PRO A 97 31.20 -12.01 -34.49
C PRO A 97 32.02 -11.54 -35.70
N ALA A 98 32.01 -12.29 -36.81
CA ALA A 98 32.69 -11.87 -38.03
C ALA A 98 31.97 -10.69 -38.70
N ALA A 99 30.63 -10.76 -38.81
CA ALA A 99 29.82 -9.67 -39.35
C ALA A 99 30.03 -8.36 -38.58
N LEU A 100 30.13 -8.44 -37.25
CA LEU A 100 30.35 -7.30 -36.37
C LEU A 100 31.67 -6.59 -36.69
N GLY A 101 32.75 -7.37 -36.85
CA GLY A 101 34.08 -6.83 -37.19
C GLY A 101 34.09 -6.10 -38.53
N GLU A 102 33.48 -6.69 -39.57
CA GLU A 102 33.40 -6.08 -40.90
C GLU A 102 32.57 -4.78 -40.88
N PHE A 103 31.41 -4.77 -40.23
CA PHE A 103 30.58 -3.57 -40.13
C PHE A 103 31.24 -2.46 -39.28
N GLN A 104 31.89 -2.81 -38.16
CA GLN A 104 32.68 -1.86 -37.37
C GLN A 104 33.81 -1.25 -38.19
N PHE A 105 34.50 -2.05 -39.01
CA PHE A 105 35.58 -1.56 -39.87
C PHE A 105 35.08 -0.49 -40.86
N VAL A 106 33.92 -0.70 -41.51
CA VAL A 106 33.35 0.30 -42.43
C VAL A 106 32.94 1.58 -41.70
N VAL A 107 32.21 1.47 -40.58
CA VAL A 107 31.72 2.62 -39.81
C VAL A 107 32.88 3.45 -39.23
N HIS A 108 33.97 2.81 -38.81
CA HIS A 108 35.14 3.49 -38.24
C HIS A 108 36.03 4.15 -39.30
N ASN A 109 36.37 3.43 -40.38
CA ASN A 109 37.37 3.89 -41.36
C ASN A 109 36.76 4.72 -42.50
N PHE A 110 35.46 4.57 -42.78
CA PHE A 110 34.78 5.24 -43.90
C PHE A 110 33.50 6.00 -43.50
N PRO A 111 33.46 6.75 -42.37
CA PRO A 111 32.23 7.28 -41.76
C PRO A 111 31.42 8.28 -42.61
N THR A 112 31.99 8.81 -43.69
CA THR A 112 31.36 9.76 -44.63
C THR A 112 30.96 9.13 -45.97
N ARG A 113 31.23 7.84 -46.17
CA ARG A 113 30.86 7.11 -47.38
C ARG A 113 29.41 6.61 -47.32
N PRO A 114 28.68 6.51 -48.46
CA PRO A 114 27.31 5.97 -48.48
C PRO A 114 27.19 4.59 -47.80
N GLU A 115 28.19 3.74 -47.97
CA GLU A 115 28.27 2.38 -47.42
C GLU A 115 28.24 2.36 -45.87
N ALA A 116 28.62 3.46 -45.20
CA ALA A 116 28.56 3.56 -43.74
C ALA A 116 27.12 3.59 -43.18
N VAL A 117 26.10 3.88 -44.01
CA VAL A 117 24.69 3.82 -43.60
C VAL A 117 24.21 2.37 -43.49
N GLU A 118 24.46 1.56 -44.53
CA GLU A 118 24.13 0.13 -44.51
C GLU A 118 24.98 -0.62 -43.48
N ALA A 119 26.29 -0.35 -43.40
CA ALA A 119 27.15 -0.96 -42.39
C ALA A 119 26.77 -0.52 -40.97
N GLY A 120 26.31 0.72 -40.75
CA GLY A 120 25.80 1.16 -39.46
C GLY A 120 24.52 0.42 -39.04
N TRP A 121 23.64 0.12 -39.99
CA TRP A 121 22.45 -0.69 -39.76
C TRP A 121 22.81 -2.16 -39.48
N GLY A 122 23.71 -2.74 -40.28
CA GLY A 122 24.26 -4.07 -40.07
C GLY A 122 24.93 -4.22 -38.71
N LEU A 123 25.72 -3.22 -38.28
CA LEU A 123 26.32 -3.15 -36.95
C LEU A 123 25.26 -3.19 -35.84
N ALA A 124 24.23 -2.35 -35.91
CA ALA A 124 23.17 -2.30 -34.90
C ALA A 124 22.38 -3.61 -34.82
N LEU A 125 22.03 -4.21 -35.96
CA LEU A 125 21.37 -5.52 -36.02
C LEU A 125 22.25 -6.65 -35.47
N THR A 126 23.54 -6.64 -35.81
CA THR A 126 24.48 -7.69 -35.40
C THR A 126 24.72 -7.65 -33.89
N ALA A 127 24.92 -6.45 -33.33
CA ALA A 127 25.02 -6.25 -31.89
C ALA A 127 23.74 -6.70 -31.16
N TYR A 128 22.55 -6.38 -31.70
CA TYR A 128 21.28 -6.85 -31.16
C TYR A 128 21.15 -8.38 -31.19
N LYS A 129 21.61 -9.04 -32.27
CA LYS A 129 21.64 -10.51 -32.38
C LYS A 129 22.63 -11.19 -31.43
N LEU A 130 23.65 -10.46 -30.98
CA LEU A 130 24.60 -10.86 -29.93
C LEU A 130 24.12 -10.50 -28.51
N GLU A 131 22.89 -9.97 -28.37
CA GLU A 131 22.32 -9.45 -27.11
C GLU A 131 23.11 -8.28 -26.47
N ASP A 132 24.05 -7.66 -27.20
CA ASP A 132 24.70 -6.41 -26.81
C ASP A 132 23.79 -5.22 -27.15
N PHE A 133 22.72 -5.08 -26.36
CA PHE A 133 21.75 -3.99 -26.50
C PHE A 133 22.38 -2.60 -26.34
N SER A 134 23.48 -2.49 -25.58
CA SER A 134 24.20 -1.22 -25.38
C SER A 134 24.90 -0.78 -26.66
N GLN A 135 25.65 -1.68 -27.30
CA GLN A 135 26.30 -1.41 -28.58
C GLN A 135 25.27 -1.23 -29.71
N ALA A 136 24.20 -2.02 -29.72
CA ALA A 136 23.11 -1.90 -30.70
C ALA A 136 22.42 -0.53 -30.63
N ALA A 137 22.07 -0.08 -29.41
CA ALA A 137 21.52 1.25 -29.16
C ALA A 137 22.49 2.36 -29.58
N ALA A 138 23.77 2.27 -29.19
CA ALA A 138 24.78 3.27 -29.53
C ALA A 138 25.00 3.39 -31.05
N ALA A 139 25.05 2.27 -31.77
CA ALA A 139 25.15 2.23 -33.23
C ALA A 139 23.91 2.87 -33.88
N GLY A 140 22.70 2.49 -33.46
CA GLY A 140 21.44 3.07 -33.97
C GLY A 140 21.32 4.57 -33.69
N LYS A 141 21.63 5.01 -32.46
CA LYS A 141 21.65 6.44 -32.05
C LYS A 141 22.63 7.27 -32.90
N SER A 142 23.81 6.72 -33.22
CA SER A 142 24.83 7.37 -34.06
C SER A 142 24.44 7.45 -35.55
N LEU A 143 23.71 6.43 -36.03
CA LEU A 143 23.24 6.32 -37.41
C LEU A 143 22.04 7.23 -37.69
N PHE A 144 21.05 7.28 -36.79
CA PHE A 144 19.74 7.89 -37.01
C PHE A 144 19.76 9.34 -37.55
N PRO A 145 20.64 10.26 -37.07
CA PRO A 145 20.72 11.62 -37.62
C PRO A 145 21.22 11.70 -39.08
N ARG A 146 21.92 10.66 -39.57
CA ARG A 146 22.50 10.61 -40.92
C ARG A 146 21.53 10.08 -41.98
N MET A 147 20.45 9.42 -41.56
CA MET A 147 19.47 8.78 -42.43
C MET A 147 18.41 9.77 -42.91
N ARG A 148 17.99 9.64 -44.17
CA ARG A 148 16.82 10.33 -44.73
C ARG A 148 15.53 9.62 -44.32
N ALA A 149 14.40 10.33 -44.44
CA ALA A 149 13.08 9.68 -44.39
C ALA A 149 12.98 8.61 -45.49
N GLY A 150 12.25 7.53 -45.24
CA GLY A 150 12.11 6.36 -46.11
C GLY A 150 13.26 5.35 -46.07
N GLU A 151 14.46 5.69 -45.58
CA GLU A 151 15.66 4.80 -45.62
C GLU A 151 15.65 3.68 -44.55
N ARG A 152 14.47 3.25 -44.06
CA ARG A 152 14.22 2.42 -42.85
C ARG A 152 14.51 3.14 -41.52
N LYS A 153 14.47 4.48 -41.51
CA LYS A 153 14.74 5.31 -40.32
C LYS A 153 13.91 4.90 -39.09
N ASP A 154 12.63 4.57 -39.30
CA ASP A 154 11.71 4.06 -38.29
C ASP A 154 12.17 2.73 -37.68
N LYS A 155 12.72 1.82 -38.50
CA LYS A 155 13.19 0.51 -38.04
C LYS A 155 14.44 0.64 -37.16
N VAL A 156 15.28 1.64 -37.44
CA VAL A 156 16.41 2.00 -36.58
C VAL A 156 15.92 2.56 -35.24
N ALA A 157 14.97 3.49 -35.25
CA ALA A 157 14.39 4.03 -34.02
C ALA A 157 13.64 2.97 -33.20
N MET A 158 12.89 2.06 -33.83
CA MET A 158 12.25 0.91 -33.18
C MET A 158 13.28 -0.03 -32.54
N LEU A 159 14.38 -0.33 -33.24
CA LEU A 159 15.47 -1.16 -32.71
C LEU A 159 16.12 -0.50 -31.48
N VAL A 160 16.41 0.81 -31.55
CA VAL A 160 16.94 1.58 -30.42
C VAL A 160 15.95 1.54 -29.25
N ALA A 161 14.66 1.83 -29.48
CA ALA A 161 13.63 1.81 -28.43
C ALA A 161 13.54 0.44 -27.74
N GLU A 162 13.63 -0.66 -28.50
CA GLU A 162 13.67 -2.01 -27.93
C GLU A 162 14.97 -2.24 -27.12
N CYS A 163 16.12 -1.78 -27.59
CA CYS A 163 17.38 -1.86 -26.83
C CYS A 163 17.31 -1.10 -25.50
N GLU A 164 16.83 0.15 -25.52
CA GLU A 164 16.63 0.95 -24.29
C GLU A 164 15.68 0.23 -23.31
N MET A 165 14.58 -0.35 -23.82
CA MET A 165 13.65 -1.14 -23.00
C MET A 165 14.32 -2.39 -22.39
N ARG A 166 15.18 -3.10 -23.14
CA ARG A 166 15.95 -4.26 -22.63
C ARG A 166 16.97 -3.86 -21.56
N LEU A 167 17.51 -2.66 -21.67
CA LEU A 167 18.43 -2.05 -20.69
C LEU A 167 17.72 -1.43 -19.47
N ASN A 168 16.37 -1.40 -19.47
CA ASN A 168 15.51 -0.72 -18.48
C ASN A 168 15.59 0.82 -18.49
N TYR A 169 16.06 1.42 -19.58
CA TYR A 169 16.00 2.87 -19.84
C TYR A 169 14.63 3.22 -20.41
N PHE A 170 13.60 3.17 -19.56
CA PHE A 170 12.20 3.24 -20.01
C PHE A 170 11.77 4.61 -20.55
N VAL A 171 12.32 5.71 -20.02
CA VAL A 171 12.04 7.07 -20.51
C VAL A 171 12.62 7.28 -21.91
N GLU A 172 13.84 6.79 -22.13
CA GLU A 172 14.52 6.79 -23.42
C GLU A 172 13.79 5.92 -24.43
N ALA A 173 13.36 4.72 -24.03
CA ALA A 173 12.53 3.84 -24.86
C ALA A 173 11.22 4.51 -25.29
N VAL A 174 10.51 5.15 -24.36
CA VAL A 174 9.28 5.91 -24.65
C VAL A 174 9.55 7.06 -25.61
N SER A 175 10.65 7.81 -25.44
CA SER A 175 11.04 8.89 -26.36
C SER A 175 11.28 8.38 -27.79
N TRP A 176 12.01 7.26 -27.96
CA TRP A 176 12.27 6.67 -29.27
C TRP A 176 11.01 6.10 -29.94
N TYR A 177 10.15 5.39 -29.19
CA TYR A 177 8.85 4.97 -29.68
C TYR A 177 7.96 6.16 -30.07
N SER A 178 7.99 7.25 -29.30
CA SER A 178 7.20 8.46 -29.58
C SER A 178 7.68 9.19 -30.83
N GLN A 179 8.98 9.18 -31.11
CA GLN A 179 9.53 9.71 -32.35
C GLN A 179 8.97 8.96 -33.57
N VAL A 180 8.93 7.62 -33.54
CA VAL A 180 8.34 6.79 -34.60
C VAL A 180 6.83 7.01 -34.73
N ALA A 181 6.11 7.05 -33.60
CA ALA A 181 4.66 7.25 -33.59
C ALA A 181 4.23 8.61 -34.18
N ARG A 182 5.07 9.64 -34.06
CA ARG A 182 4.81 10.99 -34.58
C ARG A 182 5.30 11.21 -36.02
N GLU A 183 6.46 10.68 -36.38
CA GLU A 183 7.21 11.09 -37.58
C GLU A 183 7.53 9.94 -38.55
N GLY A 184 7.01 8.73 -38.29
CA GLY A 184 7.27 7.56 -39.12
C GLY A 184 6.61 7.57 -40.50
N ASP A 185 7.15 6.78 -41.41
CA ASP A 185 6.68 6.58 -42.79
C ASP A 185 5.77 5.33 -42.93
N ASP A 186 5.92 4.32 -42.04
CA ASP A 186 5.15 3.07 -42.07
C ASP A 186 4.02 3.06 -41.01
N PRO A 187 2.74 3.16 -41.39
CA PRO A 187 1.61 3.23 -40.45
C PRO A 187 1.54 2.05 -39.46
N ALA A 188 1.99 0.86 -39.85
CA ALA A 188 1.99 -0.30 -38.95
C ALA A 188 3.10 -0.20 -37.89
N LEU A 189 4.23 0.42 -38.22
CA LEU A 189 5.29 0.72 -37.24
C LEU A 189 4.89 1.88 -36.33
N MET A 190 4.26 2.93 -36.86
CA MET A 190 3.75 4.06 -36.07
C MET A 190 2.78 3.60 -34.98
N GLU A 191 1.79 2.77 -35.34
CA GLU A 191 0.79 2.25 -34.40
C GLU A 191 1.40 1.31 -33.36
N ASN A 192 2.31 0.41 -33.77
CA ASN A 192 3.05 -0.44 -32.83
C ASN A 192 3.89 0.42 -31.85
N ALA A 193 4.62 1.42 -32.34
CA ALA A 193 5.41 2.32 -31.52
C ALA A 193 4.53 3.08 -30.51
N ARG A 194 3.39 3.63 -30.95
CA ARG A 194 2.39 4.26 -30.08
C ARG A 194 1.92 3.31 -28.98
N SER A 195 1.60 2.07 -29.34
CA SER A 195 1.18 1.03 -28.41
C SER A 195 2.26 0.67 -27.36
N GLN A 196 3.53 0.50 -27.77
CA GLN A 196 4.63 0.24 -26.82
C GLN A 196 4.87 1.42 -25.88
N ALA A 197 4.87 2.66 -26.39
CA ALA A 197 5.04 3.86 -25.58
C ALA A 197 3.94 3.97 -24.52
N LEU A 198 2.66 3.84 -24.91
CA LEU A 198 1.52 3.84 -23.98
C LEU A 198 1.67 2.76 -22.90
N LYS A 199 1.98 1.52 -23.29
CA LYS A 199 2.17 0.41 -22.35
C LYS A 199 3.28 0.67 -21.33
N LEU A 200 4.40 1.26 -21.75
CA LEU A 200 5.49 1.62 -20.84
C LEU A 200 5.08 2.73 -19.87
N ILE A 201 4.45 3.79 -20.37
CA ILE A 201 3.93 4.91 -19.57
C ILE A 201 2.99 4.39 -18.48
N GLU A 202 2.02 3.56 -18.86
CA GLU A 202 1.02 3.06 -17.92
C GLU A 202 1.59 2.09 -16.88
N SER A 203 2.38 1.10 -17.31
CA SER A 203 2.75 -0.07 -16.50
C SER A 203 4.18 -0.07 -15.94
N ARG A 204 5.08 0.81 -16.40
CA ARG A 204 6.50 0.78 -16.02
C ARG A 204 7.03 2.07 -15.41
N LEU A 205 6.70 3.23 -15.97
CA LEU A 205 7.28 4.50 -15.50
C LEU A 205 6.78 4.85 -14.08
N SER A 206 7.71 5.23 -13.22
CA SER A 206 7.46 5.85 -11.91
C SER A 206 7.01 7.31 -12.05
N MET A 207 6.48 7.91 -10.97
CA MET A 207 6.10 9.33 -10.95
C MET A 207 7.29 10.27 -11.25
N ALA A 208 8.52 9.90 -10.85
CA ALA A 208 9.72 10.68 -11.13
C ALA A 208 10.12 10.61 -12.61
N GLU A 209 10.02 9.42 -13.21
CA GLU A 209 10.27 9.21 -14.65
C GLU A 209 9.22 9.90 -15.53
N LEU A 210 7.94 9.87 -15.13
CA LEU A 210 6.88 10.61 -15.81
C LEU A 210 7.13 12.13 -15.74
N GLN A 211 7.54 12.65 -14.58
CA GLN A 211 7.92 14.06 -14.45
C GLN A 211 9.14 14.42 -15.31
N ASN A 212 10.16 13.56 -15.38
CA ASN A 212 11.33 13.75 -16.24
C ASN A 212 10.93 13.78 -17.74
N LEU A 213 10.14 12.81 -18.20
CA LEU A 213 9.60 12.77 -19.56
C LEU A 213 8.82 14.06 -19.90
N LEU A 214 8.05 14.59 -18.94
CA LEU A 214 7.25 15.80 -19.08
C LEU A 214 8.03 17.13 -18.99
N GLN A 215 9.33 17.08 -18.73
CA GLN A 215 10.27 18.21 -18.88
C GLN A 215 10.81 18.31 -20.31
N THR A 216 10.93 17.19 -21.03
CA THR A 216 11.51 17.12 -22.38
C THR A 216 10.45 17.11 -23.48
N GLU A 217 9.40 16.29 -23.34
CA GLU A 217 8.25 16.26 -24.25
C GLU A 217 7.07 16.98 -23.61
N THR A 218 6.70 18.16 -24.15
CA THR A 218 5.87 19.12 -23.39
C THR A 218 4.49 19.41 -23.98
N ASP A 219 4.34 19.30 -25.30
CA ASP A 219 3.25 19.88 -26.10
C ASP A 219 2.69 18.92 -27.18
N ARG A 220 3.09 17.65 -27.15
CA ARG A 220 2.71 16.61 -28.13
C ARG A 220 2.90 15.21 -27.55
N PHE A 221 2.47 14.16 -28.25
CA PHE A 221 2.71 12.76 -27.85
C PHE A 221 4.21 12.52 -27.53
N PRO A 222 4.56 12.01 -26.33
CA PRO A 222 3.71 11.28 -25.37
C PRO A 222 3.21 12.10 -24.15
N ALA A 223 3.23 13.43 -24.19
CA ALA A 223 2.88 14.26 -23.03
C ALA A 223 1.46 14.01 -22.49
N GLU A 224 0.47 13.81 -23.36
CA GLU A 224 -0.93 13.52 -23.00
C GLU A 224 -1.09 12.29 -22.09
N PRO A 225 -0.73 11.06 -22.52
CA PRO A 225 -0.82 9.87 -21.67
C PRO A 225 0.10 9.96 -20.45
N ALA A 226 1.26 10.61 -20.56
CA ALA A 226 2.16 10.81 -19.43
C ALA A 226 1.55 11.70 -18.33
N LEU A 227 0.85 12.78 -18.70
CA LEU A 227 0.11 13.63 -17.75
C LEU A 227 -1.05 12.88 -17.10
N LYS A 228 -1.86 12.15 -17.89
CA LYS A 228 -2.94 11.30 -17.37
C LYS A 228 -2.42 10.28 -16.36
N GLN A 229 -1.30 9.62 -16.66
CA GLN A 229 -0.75 8.59 -15.79
C GLN A 229 -0.02 9.15 -14.56
N LEU A 230 0.61 10.33 -14.69
CA LEU A 230 1.17 11.05 -13.54
C LEU A 230 0.05 11.46 -12.58
N ALA A 231 -1.06 11.98 -13.11
CA ALA A 231 -2.22 12.37 -12.33
C ALA A 231 -2.83 11.20 -11.56
N LEU A 232 -3.00 10.04 -12.22
CA LEU A 232 -3.53 8.83 -11.60
C LEU A 232 -2.61 8.34 -10.47
N LYS A 233 -1.31 8.17 -10.73
CA LYS A 233 -0.35 7.73 -9.71
C LYS A 233 -0.21 8.72 -8.55
N ALA A 234 -0.31 10.02 -8.82
CA ALA A 234 -0.32 11.05 -7.78
C ALA A 234 -1.58 10.93 -6.90
N TYR A 235 -2.76 10.73 -7.50
CA TYR A 235 -4.01 10.51 -6.77
C TYR A 235 -3.94 9.25 -5.88
N GLU A 236 -3.47 8.14 -6.43
CA GLU A 236 -3.31 6.85 -5.71
C GLU A 236 -2.34 6.96 -4.53
N ASN A 237 -1.29 7.79 -4.65
CA ASN A 237 -0.32 8.04 -3.58
C ASN A 237 -0.70 9.20 -2.63
N GLY A 238 -1.89 9.80 -2.79
CA GLY A 238 -2.37 10.91 -1.95
C GLY A 238 -1.80 12.30 -2.29
N ASP A 239 -0.96 12.44 -3.32
CA ASP A 239 -0.46 13.73 -3.80
C ASP A 239 -1.52 14.45 -4.66
N LEU A 240 -2.50 15.02 -3.97
CA LEU A 240 -3.66 15.67 -4.58
C LEU A 240 -3.30 16.99 -5.29
N GLU A 241 -2.17 17.60 -4.96
CA GLU A 241 -1.69 18.83 -5.61
C GLU A 241 -1.01 18.52 -6.94
N LEU A 242 -0.10 17.55 -6.98
CA LEU A 242 0.52 17.09 -8.23
C LEU A 242 -0.51 16.46 -9.15
N SER A 243 -1.46 15.70 -8.61
CA SER A 243 -2.57 15.12 -9.39
C SER A 243 -3.38 16.20 -10.08
N GLN A 244 -3.84 17.21 -9.33
CA GLN A 244 -4.58 18.34 -9.88
C GLN A 244 -3.76 19.12 -10.92
N SER A 245 -2.50 19.44 -10.61
CA SER A 245 -1.59 20.17 -11.52
C SER A 245 -1.37 19.46 -12.85
N ALA A 246 -1.22 18.13 -12.84
CA ALA A 246 -1.08 17.32 -14.04
C ALA A 246 -2.37 17.31 -14.89
N LEU A 247 -3.54 17.25 -14.25
CA LEU A 247 -4.85 17.27 -14.92
C LEU A 247 -5.16 18.65 -15.52
N ASP A 248 -4.93 19.73 -14.77
CA ASP A 248 -5.08 21.10 -15.23
C ASP A 248 -4.13 21.39 -16.42
N ARG A 249 -2.90 20.85 -16.39
CA ARG A 249 -1.97 20.91 -17.52
C ARG A 249 -2.51 20.13 -18.74
N LEU A 250 -3.03 18.91 -18.54
CA LEU A 250 -3.60 18.10 -19.62
C LEU A 250 -4.76 18.82 -20.31
N LEU A 251 -5.78 19.24 -19.55
CA LEU A 251 -6.97 19.90 -20.11
C LEU A 251 -6.67 21.23 -20.79
N ARG A 252 -5.65 21.96 -20.32
CA ARG A 252 -5.24 23.24 -20.91
C ARG A 252 -4.38 23.10 -22.17
N GLN A 253 -3.49 22.11 -22.22
CA GLN A 253 -2.57 21.92 -23.35
C GLN A 253 -3.16 21.03 -24.44
N PHE A 254 -4.05 20.10 -24.07
CA PHE A 254 -4.59 19.07 -24.95
C PHE A 254 -6.13 18.96 -24.82
N PRO A 255 -6.88 20.03 -25.17
CA PRO A 255 -8.34 20.08 -25.00
C PRO A 255 -9.12 19.10 -25.88
N ASP A 256 -8.48 18.55 -26.91
CA ASP A 256 -9.05 17.57 -27.87
C ASP A 256 -8.53 16.14 -27.63
N SER A 257 -7.85 15.87 -26.50
CA SER A 257 -7.26 14.56 -26.20
C SER A 257 -8.30 13.50 -25.82
N ASP A 258 -8.08 12.24 -26.22
CA ASP A 258 -8.86 11.07 -25.80
C ASP A 258 -8.95 10.89 -24.26
N PHE A 259 -8.05 11.53 -23.51
CA PHE A 259 -7.99 11.48 -22.05
C PHE A 259 -8.80 12.59 -21.35
N VAL A 260 -9.41 13.53 -22.07
CA VAL A 260 -10.09 14.70 -21.49
C VAL A 260 -11.22 14.32 -20.54
N ASP A 261 -12.06 13.35 -20.89
CA ASP A 261 -13.19 12.96 -20.04
C ASP A 261 -12.72 12.19 -18.80
N GLN A 262 -11.69 11.34 -18.92
CA GLN A 262 -11.04 10.69 -17.77
C GLN A 262 -10.40 11.72 -16.82
N ALA A 263 -9.78 12.76 -17.39
CA ALA A 263 -9.17 13.83 -16.62
C ALA A 263 -10.21 14.68 -15.88
N ARG A 264 -11.36 14.96 -16.51
CA ARG A 264 -12.51 15.62 -15.86
C ARG A 264 -13.09 14.78 -14.73
N GLU A 265 -13.28 13.47 -14.94
CA GLU A 265 -13.77 12.56 -13.91
C GLU A 265 -12.84 12.53 -12.69
N LEU A 266 -11.51 12.50 -12.91
CA LEU A 266 -10.54 12.51 -11.81
C LEU A 266 -10.46 13.86 -11.10
N LEU A 267 -10.59 14.99 -11.82
CA LEU A 267 -10.75 16.32 -11.22
C LEU A 267 -12.04 16.43 -10.40
N GLU A 268 -13.14 15.81 -10.84
CA GLU A 268 -14.38 15.80 -10.06
C GLU A 268 -14.19 14.97 -8.77
N LYS A 269 -13.55 13.80 -8.84
CA LYS A 269 -13.20 12.99 -7.66
C LYS A 269 -12.30 13.75 -6.68
N LEU A 270 -11.25 14.42 -7.17
CA LEU A 270 -10.40 15.31 -6.36
C LEU A 270 -11.23 16.43 -5.69
N SER A 271 -12.14 17.04 -6.45
CA SER A 271 -13.00 18.13 -5.96
C SER A 271 -13.97 17.64 -4.89
N ARG A 272 -14.58 16.46 -5.08
CA ARG A 272 -15.45 15.78 -4.08
C ARG A 272 -14.69 15.41 -2.81
N ARG A 273 -13.46 14.87 -2.94
CA ARG A 273 -12.57 14.55 -1.81
C ARG A 273 -12.18 15.79 -1.01
N LYS A 274 -11.86 16.91 -1.67
CA LYS A 274 -11.50 18.18 -1.01
C LYS A 274 -12.71 18.94 -0.44
N LYS A 275 -13.92 18.68 -0.92
CA LYS A 275 -15.15 19.31 -0.42
C LYS A 275 -15.50 18.78 0.97
N VAL A 276 -15.80 19.70 1.88
CA VAL A 276 -16.18 19.44 3.27
C VAL A 276 -17.39 20.30 3.61
N ASP A 277 -18.36 19.71 4.32
CA ASP A 277 -19.46 20.42 4.96
C ASP A 277 -19.22 20.43 6.49
N PRO A 278 -18.94 21.59 7.11
CA PRO A 278 -18.72 21.70 8.56
C PRO A 278 -19.93 21.26 9.40
N GLY A 279 -21.14 21.28 8.83
CA GLY A 279 -22.38 20.88 9.48
C GLY A 279 -22.62 19.37 9.50
N ARG A 280 -21.74 18.55 8.90
CA ARG A 280 -21.95 17.11 8.72
C ARG A 280 -20.90 16.26 9.43
N ILE A 281 -21.37 15.35 10.28
CA ILE A 281 -20.54 14.33 10.95
C ILE A 281 -20.97 12.94 10.52
N GLY A 282 -20.01 12.14 10.07
CA GLY A 282 -20.20 10.74 9.75
C GLY A 282 -20.27 9.88 11.00
N VAL A 283 -21.09 8.84 10.98
CA VAL A 283 -21.21 7.89 12.10
C VAL A 283 -21.25 6.47 11.54
N ILE A 284 -20.25 5.66 11.87
CA ILE A 284 -20.14 4.27 11.42
C ILE A 284 -20.32 3.36 12.63
N LEU A 285 -21.39 2.56 12.68
CA LEU A 285 -21.72 1.71 13.83
C LEU A 285 -22.30 0.35 13.41
N PRO A 286 -22.16 -0.71 14.24
CA PRO A 286 -22.83 -1.99 14.01
C PRO A 286 -24.32 -1.86 14.34
N LEU A 287 -25.15 -1.50 13.36
CA LEU A 287 -26.59 -1.27 13.52
C LEU A 287 -27.43 -2.49 13.11
N SER A 288 -26.85 -3.43 12.36
CA SER A 288 -27.38 -4.77 12.11
C SER A 288 -26.48 -5.89 12.67
N GLY A 289 -26.94 -7.14 12.61
CA GLY A 289 -26.20 -8.30 13.08
C GLY A 289 -26.17 -8.49 14.62
N PRO A 290 -25.35 -9.43 15.13
CA PRO A 290 -25.27 -9.75 16.57
C PRO A 290 -24.95 -8.54 17.48
N ARG A 291 -24.16 -7.58 16.99
CA ARG A 291 -23.81 -6.36 17.74
C ARG A 291 -24.77 -5.17 17.55
N ALA A 292 -25.90 -5.33 16.84
CA ALA A 292 -26.88 -4.26 16.58
C ALA A 292 -27.27 -3.42 17.82
N LEU A 293 -27.50 -4.07 18.96
CA LEU A 293 -27.88 -3.39 20.21
C LEU A 293 -26.74 -2.48 20.74
N VAL A 294 -25.48 -2.88 20.54
CA VAL A 294 -24.31 -2.10 20.96
C VAL A 294 -24.15 -0.84 20.08
N GLY A 295 -24.36 -0.96 18.77
CA GLY A 295 -24.38 0.21 17.88
C GLY A 295 -25.54 1.15 18.17
N GLN A 296 -26.75 0.62 18.43
CA GLN A 296 -27.90 1.43 18.83
C GLN A 296 -27.65 2.22 20.13
N LYS A 297 -26.97 1.62 21.12
CA LYS A 297 -26.54 2.31 22.34
C LYS A 297 -25.63 3.50 22.01
N ALA A 298 -24.53 3.30 21.28
CA ALA A 298 -23.64 4.39 20.91
C ALA A 298 -24.33 5.50 20.09
N LEU A 299 -25.21 5.12 19.14
CA LEU A 299 -25.98 6.07 18.35
C LEU A 299 -26.88 6.96 19.23
N ARG A 300 -27.47 6.42 20.30
CA ARG A 300 -28.26 7.21 21.27
C ARG A 300 -27.42 8.22 22.04
N GLY A 301 -26.19 7.85 22.41
CA GLY A 301 -25.22 8.77 23.03
C GLY A 301 -24.85 9.93 22.09
N ILE A 302 -24.46 9.60 20.86
CA ILE A 302 -24.13 10.57 19.80
C ILE A 302 -25.32 11.49 19.51
N ALA A 303 -26.53 10.95 19.34
CA ALA A 303 -27.72 11.73 19.03
C ALA A 303 -28.13 12.68 20.17
N LEU A 304 -27.89 12.30 21.43
CA LEU A 304 -28.13 13.15 22.59
C LEU A 304 -27.12 14.30 22.69
N ALA A 305 -25.84 14.04 22.39
CA ALA A 305 -24.79 15.05 22.32
C ALA A 305 -25.05 16.04 21.17
N ALA A 306 -25.35 15.53 19.98
CA ALA A 306 -25.71 16.31 18.78
C ALA A 306 -26.95 17.22 18.99
N GLY A 307 -27.79 16.91 19.99
CA GLY A 307 -28.96 17.71 20.34
C GLY A 307 -30.15 17.52 19.40
N ILE A 308 -30.23 16.37 18.71
CA ILE A 308 -31.27 16.08 17.70
C ILE A 308 -32.69 16.20 18.28
N PHE A 309 -32.86 15.88 19.56
CA PHE A 309 -34.15 15.98 20.28
C PHE A 309 -34.46 17.39 20.82
N GLY A 310 -33.60 18.39 20.61
CA GLY A 310 -33.73 19.75 21.13
C GLY A 310 -34.70 20.66 20.35
N GLY A 311 -35.13 20.24 19.16
CA GLY A 311 -36.04 21.02 18.31
C GLY A 311 -35.40 22.25 17.64
N ALA A 312 -36.24 23.09 17.05
CA ALA A 312 -35.85 24.18 16.13
C ALA A 312 -35.11 25.38 16.77
N GLN A 313 -34.62 25.26 18.01
CA GLN A 313 -33.86 26.31 18.71
C GLN A 313 -32.35 26.06 18.75
N ASN A 314 -31.84 24.98 18.13
CA ASN A 314 -30.40 24.78 18.00
C ASN A 314 -29.82 25.73 16.92
N PRO A 315 -28.96 26.71 17.27
CA PRO A 315 -28.37 27.64 16.30
C PRO A 315 -27.32 26.99 15.38
N TYR A 316 -26.87 25.78 15.70
CA TYR A 316 -25.91 25.00 14.93
C TYR A 316 -26.49 23.62 14.60
N PRO A 317 -27.43 23.52 13.64
CA PRO A 317 -28.01 22.26 13.21
C PRO A 317 -26.92 21.38 12.59
N LEU A 318 -26.63 20.26 13.25
CA LEU A 318 -25.68 19.26 12.78
C LEU A 318 -26.45 18.11 12.13
N GLU A 319 -26.05 17.70 10.94
CA GLU A 319 -26.55 16.51 10.25
C GLU A 319 -25.64 15.31 10.55
N LEU A 320 -26.26 14.18 10.94
CA LEU A 320 -25.53 12.93 11.17
C LEU A 320 -25.69 12.01 9.96
N CYS A 321 -24.61 11.83 9.22
CA CYS A 321 -24.53 10.92 8.10
C CYS A 321 -24.22 9.51 8.66
N VAL A 322 -25.25 8.76 9.01
CA VAL A 322 -25.11 7.43 9.62
C VAL A 322 -24.91 6.35 8.56
N ARG A 323 -24.01 5.40 8.81
CA ARG A 323 -23.81 4.17 8.03
C ARG A 323 -23.71 2.96 8.97
N ASP A 324 -24.32 1.86 8.56
CA ASP A 324 -24.18 0.57 9.24
C ASP A 324 -22.88 -0.10 8.78
N SER A 325 -22.05 -0.56 9.72
CA SER A 325 -20.88 -1.40 9.43
C SER A 325 -21.19 -2.90 9.46
N ALA A 326 -22.35 -3.29 10.01
CA ALA A 326 -22.55 -4.62 10.58
C ALA A 326 -21.29 -5.02 11.39
N GLU A 327 -20.75 -6.21 11.16
CA GLU A 327 -19.44 -6.65 11.65
C GLU A 327 -18.45 -6.90 10.47
N ASP A 328 -18.64 -6.20 9.35
CA ASP A 328 -17.86 -6.36 8.10
C ASP A 328 -16.82 -5.22 7.90
N PRO A 329 -15.50 -5.54 7.91
CA PRO A 329 -14.44 -4.58 7.62
C PRO A 329 -14.52 -3.90 6.24
N ALA A 330 -14.96 -4.63 5.21
CA ALA A 330 -15.09 -4.09 3.86
C ALA A 330 -16.30 -3.15 3.74
N GLN A 331 -17.36 -3.37 4.53
CA GLN A 331 -18.46 -2.43 4.67
C GLN A 331 -18.03 -1.17 5.44
N ALA A 332 -17.25 -1.31 6.51
CA ALA A 332 -16.73 -0.17 7.27
C ALA A 332 -15.80 0.73 6.44
N ALA A 333 -14.89 0.16 5.64
CA ALA A 333 -14.04 0.95 4.73
C ALA A 333 -14.85 1.69 3.65
N ARG A 334 -15.83 1.02 3.03
CA ARG A 334 -16.73 1.66 2.05
C ARG A 334 -17.55 2.79 2.67
N ALA A 335 -18.04 2.61 3.90
CA ALA A 335 -18.76 3.66 4.63
C ALA A 335 -17.89 4.91 4.84
N VAL A 336 -16.59 4.77 5.14
CA VAL A 336 -15.68 5.93 5.21
C VAL A 336 -15.59 6.66 3.86
N GLU A 337 -15.47 5.92 2.76
CA GLU A 337 -15.37 6.49 1.41
C GLU A 337 -16.65 7.20 0.98
N GLU A 338 -17.83 6.60 1.18
CA GLU A 338 -19.14 7.24 0.93
C GLU A 338 -19.32 8.53 1.74
N LEU A 339 -18.97 8.50 3.03
CA LEU A 339 -19.09 9.66 3.92
C LEU A 339 -18.16 10.81 3.50
N VAL A 340 -16.97 10.50 2.97
CA VAL A 340 -16.03 11.49 2.47
C VAL A 340 -16.43 12.05 1.11
N MET A 341 -16.82 11.18 0.17
CA MET A 341 -16.95 11.52 -1.25
C MET A 341 -18.35 12.04 -1.64
N ASP A 342 -19.40 11.53 -1.01
CA ASP A 342 -20.79 11.85 -1.37
C ASP A 342 -21.46 12.73 -0.30
N GLU A 343 -21.22 12.45 0.99
CA GLU A 343 -21.79 13.25 2.08
C GLU A 343 -20.93 14.45 2.48
N HIS A 344 -19.64 14.43 2.13
CA HIS A 344 -18.64 15.46 2.43
C HIS A 344 -18.42 15.74 3.92
N VAL A 345 -18.48 14.73 4.79
CA VAL A 345 -18.41 14.94 6.24
C VAL A 345 -17.09 15.58 6.69
N LEU A 346 -17.18 16.37 7.78
CA LEU A 346 -16.04 16.99 8.46
C LEU A 346 -15.20 15.97 9.24
N ALA A 347 -15.85 15.04 9.94
CA ALA A 347 -15.21 13.99 10.72
C ALA A 347 -16.13 12.76 10.83
N ILE A 348 -15.59 11.63 11.32
CA ILE A 348 -16.30 10.36 11.49
C ILE A 348 -16.19 9.87 12.93
N LEU A 349 -17.29 9.36 13.51
CA LEU A 349 -17.32 8.69 14.82
C LEU A 349 -17.58 7.19 14.68
N GLY A 350 -16.90 6.40 15.50
CA GLY A 350 -16.89 4.93 15.40
C GLY A 350 -15.82 4.42 14.41
N PRO A 351 -15.74 3.11 14.15
CA PRO A 351 -16.63 2.03 14.62
C PRO A 351 -16.41 1.56 16.07
N LEU A 352 -17.26 0.62 16.50
CA LEU A 352 -17.23 -0.06 17.81
C LEU A 352 -16.65 -1.48 17.78
N VAL A 353 -16.43 -2.04 16.58
CA VAL A 353 -15.93 -3.42 16.40
C VAL A 353 -14.51 -3.34 15.88
N ARG A 354 -13.57 -4.07 16.50
CA ARG A 354 -12.13 -3.97 16.22
C ARG A 354 -11.79 -4.11 14.73
N SER A 355 -12.23 -5.20 14.09
CA SER A 355 -11.93 -5.47 12.68
C SER A 355 -12.51 -4.41 11.73
N ALA A 356 -13.71 -3.89 12.03
CA ALA A 356 -14.28 -2.74 11.32
C ALA A 356 -13.48 -1.46 11.56
N SER A 357 -12.97 -1.25 12.77
CA SER A 357 -12.19 -0.09 13.17
C SER A 357 -10.80 -0.08 12.53
N GLU A 358 -10.16 -1.23 12.38
CA GLU A 358 -8.88 -1.39 11.66
C GLU A 358 -9.03 -0.98 10.18
N ALA A 359 -10.07 -1.47 9.50
CA ALA A 359 -10.33 -1.13 8.10
C ALA A 359 -10.80 0.34 7.90
N ALA A 360 -11.64 0.85 8.81
CA ALA A 360 -12.07 2.25 8.78
C ALA A 360 -10.90 3.21 9.06
N ALA A 361 -10.01 2.89 10.01
CA ALA A 361 -8.82 3.68 10.28
C ALA A 361 -7.88 3.76 9.08
N ALA A 362 -7.62 2.64 8.41
CA ALA A 362 -6.77 2.61 7.21
C ALA A 362 -7.35 3.50 6.10
N LYS A 363 -8.65 3.38 5.79
CA LYS A 363 -9.31 4.22 4.77
C LYS A 363 -9.42 5.69 5.19
N ALA A 364 -9.64 5.98 6.48
CA ALA A 364 -9.70 7.34 6.99
C ALA A 364 -8.36 8.06 6.90
N GLN A 365 -7.26 7.35 7.21
CA GLN A 365 -5.90 7.84 7.06
C GLN A 365 -5.52 8.04 5.58
N GLU A 366 -5.95 7.14 4.68
CA GLU A 366 -5.78 7.28 3.22
C GLU A 366 -6.50 8.51 2.66
N LEU A 367 -7.71 8.80 3.17
CA LEU A 367 -8.56 9.91 2.72
C LEU A 367 -8.35 11.23 3.49
N GLU A 368 -7.49 11.22 4.52
CA GLU A 368 -7.20 12.36 5.41
C GLU A 368 -8.45 12.92 6.11
N VAL A 369 -9.38 12.05 6.49
CA VAL A 369 -10.58 12.40 7.26
C VAL A 369 -10.40 12.07 8.74
N PRO A 370 -10.61 13.01 9.67
CA PRO A 370 -10.52 12.72 11.10
C PRO A 370 -11.57 11.68 11.50
N ILE A 371 -11.12 10.59 12.12
CA ILE A 371 -11.97 9.52 12.64
C ILE A 371 -11.67 9.28 14.13
N ILE A 372 -12.72 9.27 14.96
CA ILE A 372 -12.64 8.93 16.39
C ILE A 372 -13.20 7.53 16.57
N LEU A 373 -12.30 6.54 16.64
CA LEU A 373 -12.63 5.14 16.85
C LEU A 373 -13.15 4.94 18.28
N LEU A 374 -14.17 4.08 18.42
CA LEU A 374 -14.80 3.75 19.70
C LEU A 374 -14.47 2.32 20.17
N SER A 375 -13.54 1.64 19.49
CA SER A 375 -13.11 0.26 19.75
C SER A 375 -11.61 0.20 19.99
N PRO A 376 -11.11 -0.55 20.99
CA PRO A 376 -9.67 -0.69 21.23
C PRO A 376 -8.95 -1.33 20.04
N LEU A 377 -7.85 -0.69 19.62
CA LEU A 377 -6.88 -1.22 18.67
C LEU A 377 -5.56 -1.55 19.38
N GLU A 378 -4.90 -2.62 18.94
CA GLU A 378 -3.54 -2.95 19.38
C GLU A 378 -2.50 -2.09 18.66
N ASN A 379 -1.39 -1.80 19.34
CA ASN A 379 -0.27 -1.03 18.80
C ASN A 379 -0.67 0.33 18.19
N PHE A 380 -1.75 0.93 18.70
CA PHE A 380 -2.32 2.17 18.19
C PHE A 380 -1.33 3.34 18.27
N SER A 381 -0.97 3.93 17.13
CA SER A 381 -0.13 5.12 17.06
C SER A 381 -0.28 5.82 15.71
N TYR A 382 -0.89 6.99 15.69
CA TYR A 382 -1.07 7.86 14.53
C TYR A 382 -0.58 9.28 14.84
N PRO A 383 0.74 9.48 15.01
CA PRO A 383 1.30 10.80 15.32
C PRO A 383 1.00 11.80 14.21
N GLU A 384 0.39 12.93 14.59
CA GLU A 384 -0.10 13.98 13.67
C GLU A 384 -1.14 13.49 12.63
N GLY A 385 -1.57 12.23 12.72
CA GLY A 385 -2.48 11.58 11.79
C GLY A 385 -3.94 11.91 12.04
N ALA A 386 -4.80 11.40 11.16
CA ALA A 386 -6.25 11.64 11.19
C ALA A 386 -7.03 10.60 12.03
N VAL A 387 -6.36 9.58 12.57
CA VAL A 387 -7.01 8.52 13.35
C VAL A 387 -6.83 8.79 14.85
N PHE A 388 -7.93 8.80 15.58
CA PHE A 388 -7.99 8.99 17.03
C PHE A 388 -8.68 7.80 17.69
N LEU A 389 -8.33 7.53 18.94
CA LEU A 389 -8.85 6.40 19.70
C LEU A 389 -9.46 6.88 21.02
N ASP A 390 -10.79 6.92 21.09
CA ASP A 390 -11.51 7.03 22.35
C ASP A 390 -11.98 5.63 22.77
N CYS A 391 -11.24 4.98 23.66
CA CYS A 391 -11.69 3.74 24.30
C CYS A 391 -10.94 3.47 25.62
N LEU A 392 -11.49 2.59 26.45
CA LEU A 392 -10.78 2.06 27.62
C LEU A 392 -9.81 0.95 27.19
N THR A 393 -8.50 1.24 27.15
CA THR A 393 -7.48 0.26 26.74
C THR A 393 -7.09 -0.71 27.87
N LYS A 394 -6.72 -1.95 27.51
CA LYS A 394 -6.20 -2.96 28.46
C LYS A 394 -4.99 -2.44 29.24
N ALA A 395 -4.10 -1.72 28.53
CA ALA A 395 -2.87 -1.16 29.09
C ALA A 395 -3.15 -0.07 30.12
N ALA A 396 -4.12 0.81 29.89
CA ALA A 396 -4.54 1.80 30.88
C ALA A 396 -5.03 1.14 32.18
N GLN A 397 -5.92 0.13 32.09
CA GLN A 397 -6.42 -0.61 33.25
C GLN A 397 -5.29 -1.28 34.04
N VAL A 398 -4.45 -2.07 33.36
CA VAL A 398 -3.30 -2.77 33.99
C VAL A 398 -2.33 -1.77 34.64
N SER A 399 -2.03 -0.66 33.96
CA SER A 399 -1.18 0.41 34.49
C SER A 399 -1.76 1.02 35.77
N ALA A 400 -3.05 1.36 35.79
CA ALA A 400 -3.71 1.94 36.97
C ALA A 400 -3.74 0.98 38.17
N LEU A 401 -4.04 -0.30 37.94
CA LEU A 401 -4.01 -1.33 38.99
C LEU A 401 -2.62 -1.47 39.59
N LEU A 402 -1.57 -1.49 38.78
CA LEU A 402 -0.19 -1.69 39.22
C LEU A 402 0.46 -0.42 39.80
N ASP A 403 0.02 0.77 39.40
CA ASP A 403 0.41 2.03 40.07
C ASP A 403 -0.03 2.02 41.53
N TRP A 404 -1.26 1.55 41.80
CA TRP A 404 -1.75 1.43 43.16
C TRP A 404 -1.19 0.20 43.89
N ALA A 405 -1.25 -0.99 43.30
CA ALA A 405 -0.82 -2.22 43.95
C ALA A 405 0.69 -2.27 44.23
N MET A 406 1.53 -1.95 43.23
CA MET A 406 2.99 -1.97 43.40
C MET A 406 3.52 -0.61 43.87
N GLY A 407 3.00 0.49 43.31
CA GLY A 407 3.48 1.84 43.62
C GLY A 407 3.09 2.33 45.02
N GLU A 408 1.85 2.13 45.45
CA GLU A 408 1.35 2.59 46.75
C GLU A 408 1.32 1.50 47.82
N LYS A 409 0.70 0.35 47.52
CA LYS A 409 0.58 -0.78 48.45
C LYS A 409 1.86 -1.61 48.60
N LYS A 410 2.88 -1.34 47.76
CA LYS A 410 4.20 -2.00 47.76
C LYS A 410 4.13 -3.53 47.60
N LEU A 411 3.06 -4.03 46.96
CA LEU A 411 2.95 -5.44 46.61
C LEU A 411 3.98 -5.75 45.53
N SER A 412 4.70 -6.86 45.69
CA SER A 412 5.88 -7.20 44.89
C SER A 412 5.78 -8.58 44.26
N ARG A 413 4.98 -9.47 44.85
CA ARG A 413 4.75 -10.84 44.37
C ARG A 413 3.29 -10.96 43.96
N LEU A 414 3.03 -11.11 42.68
CA LEU A 414 1.69 -11.15 42.10
C LEU A 414 1.49 -12.47 41.36
N ALA A 415 0.26 -12.96 41.27
CA ALA A 415 -0.10 -14.11 40.46
C ALA A 415 -1.26 -13.76 39.51
N VAL A 416 -1.46 -14.58 38.47
CA VAL A 416 -2.51 -14.38 37.47
C VAL A 416 -3.32 -15.67 37.31
N LEU A 417 -4.64 -15.55 37.33
CA LEU A 417 -5.58 -16.64 37.08
C LEU A 417 -6.61 -16.14 36.04
N TYR A 418 -6.57 -16.64 34.81
CA TYR A 418 -7.22 -16.02 33.64
C TYR A 418 -7.98 -17.04 32.77
N PRO A 419 -9.05 -16.64 32.06
CA PRO A 419 -9.73 -17.53 31.13
C PRO A 419 -8.81 -17.89 29.95
N GLY A 420 -8.80 -19.16 29.56
CA GLY A 420 -7.97 -19.74 28.49
C GLY A 420 -8.44 -19.39 27.08
N ASP A 421 -8.87 -18.15 26.86
CA ASP A 421 -9.18 -17.57 25.55
C ASP A 421 -8.20 -16.44 25.20
N SER A 422 -8.34 -15.85 24.01
CA SER A 422 -7.44 -14.77 23.57
C SER A 422 -7.54 -13.52 24.46
N TYR A 423 -8.73 -13.20 24.98
CA TYR A 423 -8.96 -12.02 25.79
C TYR A 423 -8.26 -12.12 27.15
N GLY A 424 -8.43 -13.25 27.84
CA GLY A 424 -7.72 -13.55 29.07
C GLY A 424 -6.21 -13.65 28.87
N PHE A 425 -5.78 -14.31 27.79
CA PHE A 425 -4.36 -14.44 27.45
C PHE A 425 -3.69 -13.08 27.26
N GLU A 426 -4.26 -12.19 26.43
CA GLU A 426 -3.74 -10.83 26.17
C GLU A 426 -3.59 -10.02 27.47
N TYR A 427 -4.59 -10.04 28.36
CA TYR A 427 -4.48 -9.40 29.67
C TYR A 427 -3.39 -10.05 30.55
N SER A 428 -3.24 -11.38 30.50
CA SER A 428 -2.27 -12.10 31.30
C SER A 428 -0.82 -11.79 30.91
N GLU A 429 -0.53 -11.69 29.61
CA GLU A 429 0.80 -11.31 29.10
C GLU A 429 1.11 -9.84 29.41
N LEU A 430 0.15 -8.95 29.16
CA LEU A 430 0.30 -7.51 29.41
C LEU A 430 0.54 -7.20 30.89
N PHE A 431 -0.23 -7.84 31.78
CA PHE A 431 -0.05 -7.70 33.23
C PHE A 431 1.30 -8.27 33.68
N ALA A 432 1.69 -9.45 33.19
CA ALA A 432 2.95 -10.07 33.56
C ALA A 432 4.16 -9.23 33.11
N ALA A 433 4.14 -8.73 31.87
CA ALA A 433 5.19 -7.86 31.34
C ALA A 433 5.31 -6.55 32.15
N GLU A 434 4.18 -5.92 32.50
CA GLU A 434 4.16 -4.67 33.27
C GLU A 434 4.62 -4.87 34.73
N VAL A 435 4.29 -5.99 35.37
CA VAL A 435 4.83 -6.36 36.70
C VAL A 435 6.36 -6.51 36.66
N ILE A 436 6.89 -7.24 35.66
CA ILE A 436 8.33 -7.44 35.49
C ILE A 436 9.04 -6.11 35.21
N ARG A 437 8.47 -5.25 34.35
CA ARG A 437 8.99 -3.91 34.05
C ARG A 437 9.06 -3.03 35.30
N ARG A 438 8.17 -3.24 36.28
CA ARG A 438 8.12 -2.58 37.58
C ARG A 438 8.95 -3.28 38.67
N GLN A 439 9.83 -4.21 38.29
CA GLN A 439 10.71 -4.97 39.21
C GLN A 439 9.95 -5.87 40.21
N GLY A 440 8.70 -6.25 39.89
CA GLY A 440 7.94 -7.25 40.63
C GLY A 440 8.12 -8.67 40.06
N THR A 441 7.64 -9.65 40.81
CA THR A 441 7.66 -11.07 40.45
C THR A 441 6.26 -11.56 40.14
N VAL A 442 6.07 -12.17 38.97
CA VAL A 442 4.90 -13.00 38.68
C VAL A 442 5.19 -14.40 39.19
N VAL A 443 4.57 -14.78 40.31
CA VAL A 443 4.81 -16.04 41.01
C VAL A 443 4.28 -17.23 40.21
N ASN A 444 3.01 -17.17 39.82
CA ASN A 444 2.34 -18.17 38.99
C ASN A 444 1.37 -17.47 38.02
N LYS A 445 1.20 -18.07 36.84
CA LYS A 445 0.21 -17.69 35.83
C LYS A 445 -0.52 -18.95 35.37
N VAL A 446 -1.83 -19.02 35.60
CA VAL A 446 -2.66 -20.20 35.37
C VAL A 446 -3.90 -19.84 34.55
N ASP A 447 -4.10 -20.56 33.45
CA ASP A 447 -5.29 -20.49 32.60
C ASP A 447 -6.43 -21.33 33.19
N TYR A 448 -7.68 -21.07 32.81
CA TYR A 448 -8.81 -22.00 33.03
C TYR A 448 -9.77 -22.02 31.83
N PRO A 449 -10.33 -23.20 31.45
CA PRO A 449 -11.38 -23.31 30.44
C PRO A 449 -12.54 -22.30 30.62
N PRO A 450 -12.89 -21.51 29.58
CA PRO A 450 -14.06 -20.64 29.61
C PRO A 450 -15.36 -21.41 29.88
N GLY A 451 -16.24 -20.82 30.69
CA GLY A 451 -17.54 -21.43 31.07
C GLY A 451 -17.46 -22.52 32.16
N GLN A 452 -16.28 -22.80 32.71
CA GLN A 452 -16.11 -23.68 33.87
C GLN A 452 -16.72 -23.07 35.14
N THR A 453 -17.18 -23.94 36.06
CA THR A 453 -17.85 -23.53 37.31
C THR A 453 -17.18 -24.04 38.59
N ASP A 454 -16.32 -25.07 38.52
CA ASP A 454 -15.46 -25.54 39.62
C ASP A 454 -14.01 -25.18 39.33
N PHE A 455 -13.47 -24.16 40.01
CA PHE A 455 -12.10 -23.67 39.86
C PHE A 455 -11.11 -24.38 40.80
N THR A 456 -11.52 -25.44 41.51
CA THR A 456 -10.65 -26.20 42.39
C THR A 456 -9.37 -26.74 41.70
N PRO A 457 -9.41 -27.28 40.46
CA PRO A 457 -8.19 -27.72 39.77
C PRO A 457 -7.22 -26.58 39.48
N ASP A 458 -7.74 -25.39 39.20
CA ASP A 458 -6.97 -24.22 38.78
C ASP A 458 -6.37 -23.51 39.99
N ILE A 459 -7.10 -23.46 41.10
CA ILE A 459 -6.60 -23.05 42.41
C ILE A 459 -5.49 -24.00 42.90
N LEU A 460 -5.60 -25.32 42.65
CA LEU A 460 -4.52 -26.28 42.94
C LEU A 460 -3.26 -25.98 42.13
N ARG A 461 -3.40 -25.73 40.81
CA ARG A 461 -2.28 -25.31 39.94
C ARG A 461 -1.67 -23.98 40.40
N LEU A 462 -2.50 -23.00 40.74
CA LEU A 462 -2.07 -21.66 41.19
C LEU A 462 -1.26 -21.69 42.49
N LEU A 463 -1.57 -22.63 43.38
CA LEU A 463 -0.88 -22.82 44.66
C LEU A 463 0.29 -23.82 44.58
N GLY A 464 0.46 -24.53 43.46
CA GLY A 464 1.45 -25.62 43.34
C GLY A 464 1.17 -26.82 44.24
N LEU A 465 -0.10 -27.07 44.61
CA LEU A 465 -0.50 -28.09 45.59
C LEU A 465 -1.22 -29.28 44.97
N THR A 466 -1.11 -30.44 45.62
CA THR A 466 -1.96 -31.60 45.35
C THR A 466 -3.33 -31.48 46.03
N ALA A 467 -4.32 -32.22 45.50
CA ALA A 467 -5.67 -32.28 46.09
C ALA A 467 -5.67 -32.78 47.55
N GLU A 468 -4.69 -33.59 47.96
CA GLU A 468 -4.55 -34.08 49.34
C GLU A 468 -4.02 -32.99 50.27
N GLU A 469 -3.00 -32.23 49.84
CA GLU A 469 -2.45 -31.10 50.61
C GLU A 469 -3.50 -30.00 50.79
N LEU A 470 -4.23 -29.63 49.73
CA LEU A 470 -5.31 -28.64 49.86
C LEU A 470 -6.47 -29.13 50.74
N ARG A 471 -6.72 -30.45 50.85
CA ARG A 471 -7.65 -31.01 51.85
C ARG A 471 -7.10 -30.85 53.27
N LYS A 472 -5.81 -31.11 53.50
CA LYS A 472 -5.15 -30.89 54.80
C LYS A 472 -5.23 -29.41 55.23
N TYR A 473 -4.94 -28.47 54.34
CA TYR A 473 -5.05 -27.03 54.63
C TYR A 473 -6.50 -26.56 54.88
N ARG A 474 -7.48 -27.12 54.16
CA ARG A 474 -8.91 -26.87 54.45
C ARG A 474 -9.32 -27.39 55.83
N ALA A 475 -8.75 -28.48 56.31
CA ALA A 475 -9.01 -29.02 57.65
C ALA A 475 -8.24 -28.30 58.79
N SER A 476 -7.05 -27.71 58.52
CA SER A 476 -6.27 -26.99 59.54
C SER A 476 -6.83 -25.60 59.89
N LYS A 477 -6.37 -24.99 60.99
CA LYS A 477 -6.75 -23.60 61.31
C LYS A 477 -6.12 -22.58 60.35
N SER A 478 -4.90 -22.84 59.89
CA SER A 478 -4.21 -22.07 58.85
C SER A 478 -4.69 -22.46 57.44
N GLY A 479 -4.64 -21.51 56.50
CA GLY A 479 -4.75 -21.79 55.07
C GLY A 479 -3.44 -22.35 54.47
N PRO A 480 -3.41 -22.59 53.14
CA PRO A 480 -2.17 -22.90 52.42
C PRO A 480 -1.20 -21.71 52.47
N PRO A 481 0.13 -21.94 52.34
CA PRO A 481 1.08 -20.86 52.16
C PRO A 481 0.78 -20.13 50.83
N LEU A 482 0.72 -18.81 50.86
CA LEU A 482 0.52 -17.98 49.68
C LEU A 482 1.84 -17.28 49.36
N GLU A 483 2.46 -17.66 48.24
CA GLU A 483 3.74 -17.08 47.80
C GLU A 483 3.55 -15.72 47.11
N PHE A 484 2.31 -15.38 46.74
CA PHE A 484 1.88 -14.12 46.15
C PHE A 484 0.99 -13.31 47.12
N GLU A 485 1.02 -11.99 46.94
CA GLU A 485 0.37 -10.96 47.75
C GLU A 485 -0.87 -10.40 47.04
N ALA A 486 -0.91 -10.52 45.70
CA ALA A 486 -2.05 -10.16 44.87
C ALA A 486 -2.34 -11.22 43.80
N LEU A 487 -3.61 -11.32 43.39
CA LEU A 487 -4.08 -12.22 42.33
C LEU A 487 -4.90 -11.42 41.30
N PHE A 488 -4.41 -11.35 40.06
CA PHE A 488 -5.10 -10.70 38.95
C PHE A 488 -5.97 -11.69 38.18
N ILE A 489 -7.23 -11.32 37.95
CA ILE A 489 -8.26 -12.17 37.33
C ILE A 489 -9.05 -11.34 36.30
N PRO A 490 -8.62 -11.33 35.02
CA PRO A 490 -9.23 -10.52 33.96
C PRO A 490 -10.46 -11.21 33.34
N ASP A 491 -11.50 -11.44 34.13
CA ASP A 491 -12.76 -12.06 33.67
C ASP A 491 -14.00 -11.26 34.15
N ALA A 492 -15.18 -11.58 33.64
CA ALA A 492 -16.45 -10.94 33.91
C ALA A 492 -17.00 -11.25 35.30
N GLY A 493 -17.74 -10.30 35.90
CA GLY A 493 -18.23 -10.40 37.27
C GLY A 493 -19.06 -11.65 37.58
N ASN A 494 -19.79 -12.22 36.62
CA ASN A 494 -20.51 -13.49 36.82
C ASN A 494 -19.58 -14.70 37.02
N VAL A 495 -18.38 -14.69 36.44
CA VAL A 495 -17.34 -15.70 36.70
C VAL A 495 -16.74 -15.48 38.09
N ILE A 496 -16.45 -14.23 38.45
CA ILE A 496 -15.94 -13.87 39.79
C ILE A 496 -16.92 -14.27 40.89
N ALA A 497 -18.23 -14.15 40.64
CA ALA A 497 -19.26 -14.56 41.58
C ALA A 497 -19.23 -16.07 41.91
N MET A 498 -18.73 -16.89 40.99
CA MET A 498 -18.50 -18.33 41.21
C MET A 498 -17.10 -18.61 41.79
N LEU A 499 -16.08 -17.86 41.35
CA LEU A 499 -14.67 -18.10 41.63
C LEU A 499 -14.26 -17.58 43.03
N ALA A 500 -14.68 -16.37 43.42
CA ALA A 500 -14.29 -15.76 44.70
C ALA A 500 -14.72 -16.59 45.94
N PRO A 501 -15.95 -17.15 46.01
CA PRO A 501 -16.32 -18.06 47.10
C PRO A 501 -15.46 -19.33 47.15
N GLN A 502 -14.93 -19.78 46.02
CA GLN A 502 -14.06 -20.97 45.95
C GLN A 502 -12.64 -20.66 46.46
N LEU A 503 -12.09 -19.49 46.14
CA LEU A 503 -10.84 -19.00 46.76
C LEU A 503 -10.98 -18.98 48.28
N ARG A 504 -12.08 -18.40 48.81
CA ARG A 504 -12.36 -18.37 50.25
C ARG A 504 -12.54 -19.77 50.85
N PHE A 505 -13.27 -20.67 50.18
CA PHE A 505 -13.48 -22.07 50.61
C PHE A 505 -12.15 -22.85 50.70
N HIS A 506 -11.22 -22.59 49.77
CA HIS A 506 -9.86 -23.17 49.77
C HIS A 506 -8.87 -22.38 50.63
N LYS A 507 -9.33 -21.35 51.37
CA LYS A 507 -8.54 -20.46 52.26
C LYS A 507 -7.45 -19.65 51.58
N VAL A 508 -7.65 -19.34 50.30
CA VAL A 508 -6.88 -18.34 49.56
C VAL A 508 -7.47 -16.96 49.90
N THR A 509 -7.07 -16.43 51.06
CA THR A 509 -7.63 -15.22 51.67
C THR A 509 -6.53 -14.34 52.24
N GLY A 510 -6.78 -13.02 52.37
CA GLY A 510 -5.77 -12.07 52.87
C GLY A 510 -4.80 -11.56 51.81
N ILE A 511 -5.07 -11.87 50.55
CA ILE A 511 -4.42 -11.32 49.35
C ILE A 511 -5.26 -10.20 48.76
N GLN A 512 -4.64 -9.37 47.94
CA GLN A 512 -5.32 -8.37 47.12
C GLN A 512 -5.87 -9.04 45.84
N LEU A 513 -7.19 -9.06 45.64
CA LEU A 513 -7.75 -9.47 44.34
C LEU A 513 -7.73 -8.23 43.41
N LEU A 514 -7.27 -8.43 42.17
CA LEU A 514 -7.17 -7.39 41.15
C LEU A 514 -8.03 -7.79 39.94
N GLY A 515 -8.90 -6.88 39.50
CA GLY A 515 -9.87 -7.11 38.43
C GLY A 515 -9.92 -6.01 37.39
N ILE A 516 -10.73 -6.24 36.36
CA ILE A 516 -10.94 -5.31 35.23
C ILE A 516 -12.34 -4.69 35.28
N ASN A 517 -12.62 -3.73 34.40
CA ASN A 517 -13.90 -3.00 34.35
C ASN A 517 -15.15 -3.90 34.27
N SER A 518 -15.03 -5.13 33.75
CA SER A 518 -16.11 -6.14 33.77
C SER A 518 -16.58 -6.59 35.17
N TRP A 519 -15.92 -6.13 36.24
CA TRP A 519 -16.32 -6.31 37.64
C TRP A 519 -17.27 -5.20 38.11
N HIS A 520 -17.43 -4.11 37.33
CA HIS A 520 -18.38 -3.03 37.59
C HIS A 520 -19.82 -3.53 37.37
N SER A 521 -20.33 -4.29 38.34
CA SER A 521 -21.59 -5.01 38.22
C SER A 521 -22.32 -5.08 39.55
N GLU A 522 -23.53 -4.54 39.58
CA GLU A 522 -24.45 -4.78 40.70
C GLU A 522 -24.79 -6.27 40.85
N GLU A 523 -24.72 -7.06 39.78
CA GLU A 523 -25.03 -8.48 39.84
C GLU A 523 -23.94 -9.27 40.56
N LEU A 524 -22.66 -8.88 40.41
CA LEU A 524 -21.56 -9.40 41.24
C LEU A 524 -21.80 -9.07 42.73
N LEU A 525 -22.23 -7.84 43.03
CA LEU A 525 -22.64 -7.46 44.40
C LEU A 525 -23.82 -8.28 44.94
N ARG A 526 -24.81 -8.63 44.11
CA ARG A 526 -25.99 -9.40 44.51
C ARG A 526 -25.73 -10.90 44.67
N GLN A 527 -24.88 -11.48 43.82
CA GLN A 527 -24.62 -12.92 43.77
C GLN A 527 -23.52 -13.39 44.76
N THR A 528 -22.78 -12.47 45.36
CA THR A 528 -21.57 -12.80 46.14
C THR A 528 -21.60 -12.15 47.51
N LYS A 529 -21.06 -12.82 48.54
CA LYS A 529 -21.02 -12.24 49.88
C LYS A 529 -19.90 -11.20 49.95
N PRO A 530 -20.05 -10.11 50.73
CA PRO A 530 -18.98 -9.13 50.92
C PRO A 530 -17.66 -9.73 51.43
N GLU A 531 -17.72 -10.85 52.14
CA GLU A 531 -16.58 -11.59 52.66
C GLU A 531 -15.82 -12.43 51.62
N ASP A 532 -16.43 -12.75 50.47
CA ASP A 532 -15.77 -13.43 49.35
C ASP A 532 -15.01 -12.42 48.47
N LEU A 533 -15.51 -11.18 48.36
CA LEU A 533 -14.88 -10.05 47.66
C LEU A 533 -13.96 -9.21 48.56
N ALA A 534 -13.62 -9.71 49.74
CA ALA A 534 -12.77 -9.01 50.70
C ALA A 534 -11.37 -8.76 50.11
N GLY A 535 -11.02 -7.48 49.95
CA GLY A 535 -9.76 -7.09 49.31
C GLY A 535 -9.79 -7.14 47.78
N ALA A 536 -10.97 -7.11 47.14
CA ALA A 536 -11.08 -6.94 45.69
C ALA A 536 -10.99 -5.47 45.27
N VAL A 537 -10.15 -5.18 44.27
CA VAL A 537 -10.07 -3.88 43.58
C VAL A 537 -10.05 -4.07 42.07
N PHE A 538 -10.79 -3.25 41.33
CA PHE A 538 -10.77 -3.25 39.87
C PHE A 538 -10.69 -1.82 39.32
N ALA A 539 -10.30 -1.68 38.05
CA ALA A 539 -10.16 -0.39 37.36
C ALA A 539 -11.26 -0.19 36.31
N ASP A 540 -11.90 0.97 36.30
CA ASP A 540 -12.85 1.39 35.26
C ASP A 540 -12.78 2.92 35.05
N THR A 541 -13.18 3.40 33.88
CA THR A 541 -13.37 4.83 33.59
C THR A 541 -14.83 5.26 33.79
N PHE A 542 -15.78 4.32 33.67
CA PHE A 542 -17.18 4.56 34.04
C PHE A 542 -17.30 4.65 35.56
N ALA A 543 -17.75 5.81 36.06
CA ALA A 543 -17.79 6.11 37.49
C ALA A 543 -18.97 7.01 37.90
N PRO A 544 -20.23 6.56 37.71
CA PRO A 544 -21.42 7.30 38.15
C PRO A 544 -21.41 7.64 39.65
N GLU A 545 -20.76 6.81 40.48
CA GLU A 545 -20.65 6.95 41.94
C GLU A 545 -19.99 8.27 42.35
N LEU A 546 -19.10 8.82 41.53
CA LEU A 546 -18.42 10.09 41.80
C LEU A 546 -19.35 11.30 41.65
N ASN A 547 -20.55 11.14 41.07
CA ASN A 547 -21.54 12.20 40.91
C ASN A 547 -20.96 13.49 40.29
N ARG A 548 -20.01 13.34 39.34
CA ARG A 548 -19.37 14.48 38.67
C ARG A 548 -20.47 15.35 38.01
N PRO A 549 -20.47 16.69 38.15
CA PRO A 549 -21.55 17.53 37.62
C PRO A 549 -21.86 17.32 36.11
N PRO A 550 -20.86 17.14 35.21
CA PRO A 550 -21.13 16.80 33.81
C PRO A 550 -21.86 15.46 33.64
N PHE A 551 -21.54 14.46 34.46
CA PHE A 551 -22.20 13.15 34.44
C PHE A 551 -23.65 13.23 34.94
N VAL A 552 -23.91 13.96 36.03
CA VAL A 552 -25.25 14.10 36.59
C VAL A 552 -26.21 14.77 35.59
N GLU A 553 -25.76 15.82 34.90
CA GLU A 553 -26.54 16.48 33.85
C GLU A 553 -26.74 15.58 32.61
N PHE A 554 -25.69 14.87 32.19
CA PHE A 554 -25.78 13.89 31.10
C PHE A 554 -26.79 12.77 31.39
N ASP A 555 -26.68 12.08 32.53
CA ASP A 555 -27.55 10.95 32.89
C ASP A 555 -28.99 11.42 33.13
N TYR A 556 -29.20 12.61 33.70
CA TYR A 556 -30.53 13.22 33.77
C TYR A 556 -31.15 13.42 32.38
N ARG A 557 -30.40 14.04 31.44
CA ARG A 557 -30.85 14.23 30.06
C ARG A 557 -31.06 12.90 29.34
N PHE A 558 -30.20 11.91 29.57
CA PHE A 558 -30.27 10.60 28.93
C PHE A 558 -31.52 9.83 29.40
N ARG A 559 -31.73 9.71 30.72
CA ARG A 559 -32.94 9.10 31.30
C ARG A 559 -34.23 9.79 30.86
N LYS A 560 -34.23 11.13 30.81
CA LYS A 560 -35.38 11.91 30.32
C LYS A 560 -35.71 11.64 28.85
N THR A 561 -34.71 11.27 28.04
CA THR A 561 -34.87 11.02 26.60
C THR A 561 -35.22 9.55 26.31
N TYR A 562 -34.60 8.60 27.02
CA TYR A 562 -34.67 7.17 26.68
C TYR A 562 -35.34 6.28 27.74
N GLY A 563 -35.64 6.81 28.93
CA GLY A 563 -36.31 6.07 30.02
C GLY A 563 -35.43 5.14 30.84
N GLU A 564 -34.14 5.01 30.51
CA GLU A 564 -33.17 4.12 31.15
C GLU A 564 -31.85 4.88 31.45
N PRO A 565 -31.04 4.42 32.44
CA PRO A 565 -29.71 5.01 32.70
C PRO A 565 -28.74 4.79 31.54
N ALA A 566 -27.77 5.69 31.38
CA ALA A 566 -26.66 5.47 30.46
C ALA A 566 -25.70 4.37 30.96
N THR A 567 -25.04 3.67 30.04
CA THR A 567 -23.88 2.80 30.34
C THR A 567 -22.62 3.36 29.69
N LEU A 568 -21.46 2.71 29.87
CA LEU A 568 -20.18 3.16 29.29
C LEU A 568 -20.27 3.43 27.79
N ILE A 569 -20.97 2.59 27.02
CA ILE A 569 -21.07 2.69 25.55
C ILE A 569 -21.76 4.00 25.12
N GLU A 570 -22.90 4.34 25.72
CA GLU A 570 -23.62 5.59 25.41
C GLU A 570 -22.83 6.81 25.89
N THR A 571 -22.11 6.66 26.99
CA THR A 571 -21.34 7.75 27.61
C THR A 571 -20.09 8.10 26.79
N GLN A 572 -19.30 7.10 26.41
CA GLN A 572 -18.13 7.24 25.53
C GLN A 572 -18.51 7.85 24.17
N ALA A 573 -19.60 7.34 23.56
CA ALA A 573 -20.08 7.85 22.27
C ALA A 573 -20.67 9.28 22.37
N PHE A 574 -21.26 9.64 23.52
CA PHE A 574 -21.66 11.02 23.83
C PHE A 574 -20.44 11.94 23.92
N GLU A 575 -19.38 11.55 24.63
CA GLU A 575 -18.16 12.36 24.78
C GLU A 575 -17.46 12.63 23.44
N ALA A 576 -17.31 11.61 22.59
CA ALA A 576 -16.70 11.77 21.26
C ALA A 576 -17.42 12.82 20.41
N MET A 577 -18.77 12.82 20.42
CA MET A 577 -19.57 13.85 19.77
C MET A 577 -19.50 15.19 20.50
N ALA A 578 -19.53 15.21 21.83
CA ALA A 578 -19.49 16.46 22.61
C ALA A 578 -18.15 17.22 22.45
N VAL A 579 -17.01 16.50 22.39
CA VAL A 579 -15.71 17.08 22.01
C VAL A 579 -15.78 17.59 20.56
N SER A 580 -16.29 16.80 19.62
CA SER A 580 -16.42 17.21 18.21
C SER A 580 -17.21 18.52 18.07
N LEU A 581 -18.32 18.66 18.80
CA LEU A 581 -19.14 19.88 18.83
C LEU A 581 -18.41 21.08 19.43
N HIS A 582 -17.57 20.89 20.45
CA HIS A 582 -16.74 21.95 21.02
C HIS A 582 -15.75 22.50 19.97
N LEU A 583 -15.08 21.62 19.22
CA LEU A 583 -14.16 22.05 18.16
C LEU A 583 -14.89 22.82 17.05
N ILE A 584 -16.08 22.36 16.64
CA ILE A 584 -16.88 23.02 15.59
C ILE A 584 -17.44 24.36 16.07
N ARG A 585 -18.05 24.42 17.24
CA ARG A 585 -18.84 25.58 17.70
C ARG A 585 -18.03 26.64 18.43
N ASP A 586 -17.08 26.22 19.25
CA ASP A 586 -16.33 27.14 20.12
C ASP A 586 -14.99 27.51 19.48
N LEU A 587 -14.32 26.54 18.83
CA LEU A 587 -13.06 26.78 18.09
C LEU A 587 -13.26 27.11 16.60
N HIS A 588 -14.50 27.12 16.11
CA HIS A 588 -14.85 27.54 14.74
C HIS A 588 -14.08 26.79 13.64
N VAL A 589 -13.97 25.46 13.81
CA VAL A 589 -13.33 24.58 12.83
C VAL A 589 -14.22 24.35 11.60
N GLU A 590 -13.68 24.61 10.41
CA GLU A 590 -14.41 24.55 9.14
C GLU A 590 -13.89 23.47 8.16
N ASN A 591 -12.77 22.79 8.45
CA ASN A 591 -12.24 21.74 7.58
C ASN A 591 -11.51 20.62 8.33
N ARG A 592 -11.29 19.50 7.64
CA ARG A 592 -10.67 18.28 8.16
C ARG A 592 -9.30 18.53 8.78
N THR A 593 -8.45 19.32 8.13
CA THR A 593 -7.10 19.64 8.63
C THR A 593 -7.16 20.41 9.95
N GLN A 594 -8.01 21.45 10.02
CA GLN A 594 -8.24 22.19 11.27
C GLN A 594 -8.82 21.30 12.37
N PHE A 595 -9.74 20.38 12.04
CA PHE A 595 -10.36 19.48 13.01
C PHE A 595 -9.34 18.49 13.60
N THR A 596 -8.53 17.87 12.74
CA THR A 596 -7.42 16.98 13.15
C THR A 596 -6.42 17.74 14.04
N GLN A 597 -6.01 18.96 13.64
CA GLN A 597 -5.09 19.79 14.42
C GLN A 597 -5.69 20.19 15.79
N ALA A 598 -6.97 20.55 15.83
CA ALA A 598 -7.66 20.92 17.06
C ALA A 598 -7.82 19.73 18.02
N LEU A 599 -8.13 18.53 17.50
CA LEU A 599 -8.15 17.29 18.30
C LEU A 599 -6.79 17.00 18.95
N HIS A 600 -5.69 17.09 18.19
CA HIS A 600 -4.33 16.91 18.73
C HIS A 600 -3.95 17.96 19.80
N GLN A 601 -4.70 19.06 19.92
CA GLN A 601 -4.51 20.11 20.93
C GLN A 601 -5.43 19.98 22.16
N VAL A 602 -6.39 19.03 22.19
CA VAL A 602 -7.28 18.82 23.35
C VAL A 602 -6.49 18.37 24.58
N ARG A 603 -6.48 19.22 25.62
CA ARG A 603 -5.84 18.97 26.92
C ARG A 603 -6.81 19.28 28.05
N ASP A 604 -6.89 18.36 29.00
CA ASP A 604 -7.66 18.41 30.25
C ASP A 604 -9.11 18.91 30.08
N TYR A 605 -9.71 18.59 28.94
CA TYR A 605 -11.00 19.12 28.52
C TYR A 605 -12.15 18.49 29.32
N PRO A 606 -12.93 19.24 30.12
CA PRO A 606 -13.91 18.67 31.05
C PRO A 606 -15.04 17.91 30.35
N GLN A 607 -15.16 16.61 30.63
CA GLN A 607 -16.18 15.73 30.06
C GLN A 607 -16.80 14.79 31.11
N VAL A 608 -17.68 13.91 30.65
CA VAL A 608 -18.60 13.11 31.45
C VAL A 608 -17.89 12.04 32.30
N LEU A 609 -16.92 11.32 31.72
CA LEU A 609 -16.07 10.34 32.40
C LEU A 609 -14.87 10.99 33.13
N GLY A 610 -14.60 12.26 32.85
CA GLY A 610 -13.52 13.06 33.44
C GLY A 610 -12.90 14.01 32.41
N PRO A 611 -11.83 14.76 32.76
CA PRO A 611 -11.05 15.53 31.79
C PRO A 611 -10.41 14.63 30.73
N ILE A 612 -10.49 15.04 29.45
CA ILE A 612 -9.89 14.32 28.31
C ILE A 612 -8.60 15.02 27.87
N THR A 613 -7.52 14.24 27.74
CA THR A 613 -6.26 14.68 27.12
C THR A 613 -5.89 13.75 25.98
N VAL A 614 -5.82 14.30 24.76
CA VAL A 614 -5.40 13.55 23.55
C VAL A 614 -3.87 13.46 23.53
N GLN A 615 -3.35 12.24 23.49
CA GLN A 615 -1.91 11.96 23.42
C GLN A 615 -1.37 12.20 22.01
N PRO A 616 -0.04 12.39 21.84
CA PRO A 616 0.58 12.47 20.52
C PRO A 616 0.31 11.24 19.63
N SER A 617 -0.04 10.09 20.19
CA SER A 617 -0.45 8.89 19.43
C SER A 617 -1.84 8.98 18.81
N GLY A 618 -2.65 9.98 19.18
CA GLY A 618 -4.09 10.04 18.90
C GLY A 618 -4.98 9.36 19.96
N GLU A 619 -4.39 8.70 20.97
CA GLU A 619 -5.15 8.03 22.06
C GLU A 619 -5.72 9.07 23.04
N TRP A 620 -7.01 8.98 23.32
CA TRP A 620 -7.69 9.83 24.28
C TRP A 620 -7.52 9.24 25.67
N LYS A 621 -6.71 9.88 26.51
CA LYS A 621 -6.64 9.51 27.92
C LYS A 621 -7.74 10.19 28.73
N LYS A 622 -8.27 9.44 29.68
CA LYS A 622 -9.32 9.80 30.64
C LYS A 622 -8.91 9.29 32.02
N PRO A 623 -9.44 9.82 33.13
CA PRO A 623 -9.17 9.27 34.44
C PRO A 623 -9.60 7.81 34.56
N LEU A 624 -8.84 7.06 35.35
CA LEU A 624 -9.16 5.70 35.75
C LEU A 624 -9.47 5.67 37.23
N VAL A 625 -10.64 5.15 37.57
CA VAL A 625 -11.14 5.03 38.93
C VAL A 625 -10.94 3.58 39.39
N LEU A 626 -10.30 3.43 40.54
CA LEU A 626 -10.16 2.15 41.23
C LEU A 626 -11.32 1.99 42.20
N PHE A 627 -12.06 0.90 42.06
CA PHE A 627 -13.23 0.56 42.86
C PHE A 627 -12.96 -0.64 43.76
N THR A 628 -13.67 -0.71 44.88
CA THR A 628 -13.72 -1.88 45.77
C THR A 628 -15.16 -2.19 46.18
N PHE A 629 -15.39 -3.40 46.67
CA PHE A 629 -16.67 -3.83 47.21
C PHE A 629 -16.62 -3.74 48.73
N LYS A 630 -17.43 -2.85 49.32
CA LYS A 630 -17.45 -2.63 50.77
C LYS A 630 -18.86 -2.32 51.24
N ASP A 631 -19.24 -2.88 52.39
CA ASP A 631 -20.56 -2.67 53.03
C ASP A 631 -21.77 -2.90 52.08
N GLY A 632 -21.63 -3.83 51.11
CA GLY A 632 -22.66 -4.17 50.14
C GLY A 632 -22.80 -3.22 48.95
N ARG A 633 -21.86 -2.29 48.76
CA ARG A 633 -21.84 -1.30 47.66
C ARG A 633 -20.46 -1.24 46.99
N LEU A 634 -20.41 -0.58 45.83
CA LEU A 634 -19.17 -0.09 45.25
C LEU A 634 -18.70 1.16 46.01
N GLU A 635 -17.42 1.20 46.35
CA GLU A 635 -16.75 2.39 46.88
C GLU A 635 -15.51 2.72 46.04
N VAL A 636 -15.27 4.01 45.82
CA VAL A 636 -14.05 4.48 45.15
C VAL A 636 -12.87 4.39 46.12
N VAL A 637 -11.82 3.70 45.69
CA VAL A 637 -10.53 3.60 46.38
C VAL A 637 -9.63 4.78 46.04
N LYS A 638 -9.55 5.12 44.75
CA LYS A 638 -8.70 6.18 44.21
C LYS A 638 -9.14 6.55 42.79
N GLU A 639 -8.97 7.80 42.42
CA GLU A 639 -8.97 8.28 41.03
C GLU A 639 -7.51 8.51 40.57
N LYS A 640 -7.18 8.05 39.37
CA LYS A 640 -5.90 8.29 38.69
C LYS A 640 -6.17 9.22 37.50
N GLU A 641 -5.60 10.41 37.56
CA GLU A 641 -5.59 11.37 36.44
C GLU A 641 -4.82 10.83 35.22
N PRO A 642 -5.17 11.26 33.99
CA PRO A 642 -4.65 10.72 32.71
C PRO A 642 -3.13 10.85 32.45
#